data_AF-A0A139DM79-F1
#
_entry.id   AF-A0A139DM79-F1
#
_cell.length_a   1.000
_cell.length_b   1.000
_cell.length_c   1.000
_cell.angle_alpha   90.00
_cell.angle_beta   90.00
_cell.angle_gamma   90.00
#
_symmetry.space_group_name_H-M   'P 1'
#
loop_
_entity.id
_entity.type
_entity.pdbx_description
1 polymer ?
#
loop_
_entity_poly.entity_id
_entity_poly.type
_entity_poly.pdbx_seq_one_letter_code
_entity_poly.pdbx_strand_id
1 'polypeptide(L)'
;MLSASKITTLNPTFWGGANAEVKLATLEAVIRTAGETTTINPAQSKRCLKMIHRHLNGKQSGSLTDAQHKVVCQALAKINDSGLIRCAIPPAPIKATRPSVLPDNKAQWEAQDIAQAYLRDIARQLKKPESAEMAALAMVYGLVMTGYGLEPAINIISRLCQGDLEFAQNQLLRTPVHHLETGPYFHETVLPPWLGERFQRVARFNRKHKLVAGRKPAQQWAIHVTGPEPDNISGQALYQWRFDQIKQQLIDHHSREFSAWQIRQTESANDLMRRLPYFSRALRLNALTAGMEPAFYRQLEALPLPADTSSGLADFLVPSPAIGCHPARGAMINQSNHSGAPWAALSQMDTAPLPEHDLCDNVSADWAQDARFLLRELATDLHNRFTPQSKLTGKKLELLNRMLVRYWERAAPIAPGTSALQLALLWVGTLLYGTDEKAPVQINTATQYLREIIINSVLNYEGAFDLSDWSDEDVENVRMLVVNRRRLADKTRKDRQDRLGRFLTFCQSKGLLEEATLYKDKMAYALTKRRNRVLGLAQFDQLQYTIAHSAEPEAKLVNTLLTLGFYGGLRSGEMLALSLDDIEVCGPEIYVWIRRGKTAAARRKVPLHLLAPPRVCEQFLAYLDTRQAAARMHKAKLKKVAFIGPTGSVQGYKREELIPAVIGLLRYYVGPEFDMHSLRHGFGTWLMLRAYALKHPELKAQLLEQQHAVFSPEGEAKLTQLFQWTEDKPLLPGRITMFINIRKLMGHSHISVLLQNYLHAFGVLHQFLMRRM
;
A
#
# COMPACT_ATOMS: atom_id res chain seq x y z
N MET A 1 -19.03 -38.92 22.57
CA MET A 1 -18.94 -38.74 21.11
C MET A 1 -19.61 -37.44 20.68
N LEU A 2 -18.93 -36.66 19.84
CA LEU A 2 -19.49 -35.47 19.19
C LEU A 2 -20.54 -35.92 18.17
N SER A 3 -21.80 -35.54 18.35
CA SER A 3 -22.86 -35.83 17.37
C SER A 3 -23.19 -34.59 16.55
N ALA A 4 -23.41 -34.77 15.25
CA ALA A 4 -23.86 -33.68 14.37
C ALA A 4 -25.13 -33.01 14.92
N SER A 5 -26.04 -33.80 15.52
CA SER A 5 -27.26 -33.32 16.15
C SER A 5 -27.03 -32.27 17.24
N LYS A 6 -25.96 -32.38 18.05
CA LYS A 6 -25.66 -31.40 19.11
C LYS A 6 -25.23 -30.04 18.55
N ILE A 7 -24.52 -30.02 17.41
CA ILE A 7 -24.07 -28.77 16.79
C ILE A 7 -25.22 -28.14 15.98
N THR A 8 -26.06 -28.95 15.33
CA THR A 8 -27.16 -28.44 14.53
C THR A 8 -28.29 -27.84 15.37
N THR A 9 -28.58 -28.40 16.55
CA THR A 9 -29.60 -27.88 17.46
C THR A 9 -29.28 -26.51 18.05
N LEU A 10 -28.00 -26.15 18.14
CA LEU A 10 -27.59 -24.81 18.61
C LEU A 10 -27.96 -23.70 17.61
N ASN A 11 -28.08 -24.00 16.31
CA ASN A 11 -28.39 -23.03 15.26
C ASN A 11 -29.21 -23.67 14.10
N PRO A 12 -30.42 -24.19 14.35
CA PRO A 12 -31.15 -25.03 13.38
C PRO A 12 -31.45 -24.29 12.06
N THR A 13 -31.78 -23.00 12.14
CA THR A 13 -32.05 -22.15 10.98
C THR A 13 -30.84 -21.98 10.07
N PHE A 14 -29.63 -21.93 10.63
CA PHE A 14 -28.41 -21.84 9.83
C PHE A 14 -28.16 -23.14 9.06
N TRP A 15 -28.29 -24.29 9.72
CA TRP A 15 -27.96 -25.58 9.14
C TRP A 15 -29.01 -26.08 8.13
N GLY A 16 -30.30 -25.76 8.33
CA GLY A 16 -31.39 -26.13 7.43
C GLY A 16 -31.65 -25.16 6.26
N GLY A 17 -31.01 -23.98 6.24
CA GLY A 17 -31.24 -22.96 5.20
C GLY A 17 -30.48 -23.21 3.88
N ALA A 18 -30.35 -22.17 3.06
CA ALA A 18 -29.65 -22.25 1.76
C ALA A 18 -28.25 -22.89 1.87
N ASN A 19 -27.91 -23.75 0.90
CA ASN A 19 -26.67 -24.54 0.89
C ASN A 19 -26.54 -25.53 2.07
N ALA A 20 -27.67 -26.07 2.57
CA ALA A 20 -27.69 -27.06 3.66
C ALA A 20 -26.73 -28.23 3.40
N GLU A 21 -26.72 -28.77 2.17
CA GLU A 21 -25.84 -29.85 1.74
C GLU A 21 -24.35 -29.54 2.01
N VAL A 22 -23.85 -28.39 1.55
CA VAL A 22 -22.45 -27.97 1.77
C VAL A 22 -22.14 -27.80 3.26
N LYS A 23 -23.09 -27.26 4.03
CA LYS A 23 -22.93 -27.06 5.48
C LYS A 23 -22.85 -28.40 6.21
N LEU A 24 -23.78 -29.31 5.94
CA LEU A 24 -23.83 -30.63 6.57
C LEU A 24 -22.61 -31.46 6.18
N ALA A 25 -22.20 -31.46 4.90
CA ALA A 25 -20.97 -32.09 4.45
C ALA A 25 -19.72 -31.53 5.17
N THR A 26 -19.71 -30.23 5.47
CA THR A 26 -18.65 -29.60 6.27
C THR A 26 -18.64 -30.13 7.71
N LEU A 27 -19.80 -30.19 8.35
CA LEU A 27 -19.96 -30.66 9.71
C LEU A 27 -19.53 -32.13 9.85
N GLU A 28 -19.96 -32.98 8.93
CA GLU A 28 -19.57 -34.39 8.89
C GLU A 28 -18.07 -34.56 8.66
N ALA A 29 -17.48 -33.82 7.71
CA ALA A 29 -16.05 -33.86 7.46
C ALA A 29 -15.25 -33.44 8.69
N VAL A 30 -15.72 -32.43 9.42
CA VAL A 30 -15.13 -31.97 10.69
C VAL A 30 -15.23 -33.05 11.76
N ILE A 31 -16.43 -33.57 12.05
CA ILE A 31 -16.62 -34.59 13.08
C ILE A 31 -15.75 -35.82 12.80
N ARG A 32 -15.73 -36.27 11.55
CA ARG A 32 -14.92 -37.41 11.12
C ARG A 32 -13.41 -37.16 11.23
N THR A 33 -12.96 -35.94 10.96
CA THR A 33 -11.53 -35.60 11.00
C THR A 33 -11.05 -35.31 12.42
N ALA A 34 -11.91 -34.73 13.26
CA ALA A 34 -11.62 -34.46 14.67
C ALA A 34 -11.51 -35.76 15.48
N GLY A 35 -12.37 -36.74 15.19
CA GLY A 35 -12.40 -38.00 15.94
C GLY A 35 -12.70 -37.75 17.42
N GLU A 36 -11.78 -38.14 18.30
CA GLU A 36 -11.86 -37.88 19.75
C GLU A 36 -11.29 -36.52 20.16
N THR A 37 -10.55 -35.85 19.27
CA THR A 37 -9.96 -34.55 19.56
C THR A 37 -11.01 -33.44 19.46
N THR A 38 -10.87 -32.40 20.28
CA THR A 38 -11.72 -31.21 20.22
C THR A 38 -11.12 -30.13 19.31
N THR A 39 -10.03 -30.41 18.59
CA THR A 39 -9.32 -29.41 17.78
C THR A 39 -8.92 -29.97 16.41
N ILE A 40 -9.24 -29.23 15.35
CA ILE A 40 -8.80 -29.46 13.98
C ILE A 40 -7.75 -28.40 13.62
N ASN A 41 -6.50 -28.85 13.42
CA ASN A 41 -5.39 -28.02 12.97
C ASN A 41 -5.47 -27.71 11.45
N PRO A 42 -4.62 -26.82 10.90
CA PRO A 42 -4.67 -26.43 9.48
C PRO A 42 -4.47 -27.60 8.51
N ALA A 43 -3.59 -28.55 8.84
CA ALA A 43 -3.35 -29.74 8.02
C ALA A 43 -4.60 -30.62 7.94
N GLN A 44 -5.29 -30.81 9.07
CA GLN A 44 -6.57 -31.50 9.15
C GLN A 44 -7.68 -30.72 8.43
N SER A 45 -7.72 -29.39 8.55
CA SER A 45 -8.67 -28.54 7.82
C SER A 45 -8.52 -28.68 6.29
N LYS A 46 -7.29 -28.79 5.79
CA LYS A 46 -7.03 -29.09 4.37
C LYS A 46 -7.55 -30.48 3.96
N ARG A 47 -7.53 -31.47 4.87
CA ARG A 47 -8.16 -32.79 4.64
C ARG A 47 -9.69 -32.66 4.60
N CYS A 48 -10.30 -31.90 5.52
CA CYS A 48 -11.74 -31.61 5.50
C CYS A 48 -12.16 -31.01 4.15
N LEU A 49 -11.42 -30.01 3.65
CA LEU A 49 -11.71 -29.39 2.35
C LEU A 49 -11.70 -30.40 1.19
N LYS A 50 -10.73 -31.33 1.18
CA LYS A 50 -10.68 -32.41 0.18
C LYS A 50 -11.86 -33.37 0.31
N MET A 51 -12.29 -33.68 1.53
CA MET A 51 -13.46 -34.54 1.79
C MET A 51 -14.75 -33.87 1.33
N ILE A 52 -14.93 -32.57 1.65
CA ILE A 52 -16.09 -31.79 1.23
C ILE A 52 -16.15 -31.68 -0.30
N HIS A 53 -15.01 -31.42 -0.96
CA HIS A 53 -14.94 -31.39 -2.43
C HIS A 53 -15.35 -32.74 -3.05
N ARG A 54 -14.83 -33.86 -2.52
CA ARG A 54 -15.20 -35.20 -3.00
C ARG A 54 -16.67 -35.52 -2.77
N HIS A 55 -17.25 -35.06 -1.66
CA HIS A 55 -18.66 -35.25 -1.36
C HIS A 55 -19.55 -34.49 -2.35
N LEU A 56 -19.23 -33.22 -2.61
CA LEU A 56 -20.06 -32.35 -3.47
C LEU A 56 -19.84 -32.57 -4.97
N ASN A 57 -18.60 -32.83 -5.40
CA ASN A 57 -18.22 -32.85 -6.82
C ASN A 57 -17.75 -34.24 -7.29
N GLY A 58 -17.87 -35.27 -6.45
CA GLY A 58 -17.47 -36.64 -6.76
C GLY A 58 -15.96 -36.79 -7.01
N LYS A 59 -15.60 -37.54 -8.06
CA LYS A 59 -14.20 -37.80 -8.45
C LYS A 59 -13.58 -36.71 -9.33
N GLN A 60 -14.29 -35.61 -9.59
CA GLN A 60 -13.76 -34.54 -10.44
C GLN A 60 -12.51 -33.91 -9.82
N SER A 61 -11.45 -33.80 -10.61
CA SER A 61 -10.23 -33.07 -10.23
C SER A 61 -10.56 -31.59 -10.06
N GLY A 62 -10.20 -31.00 -8.93
CA GLY A 62 -10.42 -29.57 -8.71
C GLY A 62 -10.43 -29.18 -7.23
N SER A 63 -10.88 -27.96 -6.98
CA SER A 63 -11.14 -27.42 -5.65
C SER A 63 -12.59 -26.94 -5.56
N LEU A 64 -13.07 -26.70 -4.34
CA LEU A 64 -14.35 -26.03 -4.12
C LEU A 64 -14.41 -24.71 -4.87
N THR A 65 -15.59 -24.37 -5.40
CA THR A 65 -15.85 -23.05 -5.97
C THR A 65 -15.76 -21.96 -4.89
N ASP A 66 -15.56 -20.69 -5.26
CA ASP A 66 -15.51 -19.57 -4.30
C ASP A 66 -16.78 -19.50 -3.43
N ALA A 67 -17.94 -19.82 -4.01
CA ALA A 67 -19.22 -19.83 -3.32
C ALA A 67 -19.28 -20.97 -2.29
N GLN A 68 -18.91 -22.19 -2.69
CA GLN A 68 -18.83 -23.34 -1.79
C GLN A 68 -17.82 -23.09 -0.67
N HIS A 69 -16.62 -22.60 -0.98
CA HIS A 69 -15.59 -22.29 0.01
C HIS A 69 -16.09 -21.26 1.05
N LYS A 70 -16.83 -20.24 0.61
CA LYS A 70 -17.44 -19.26 1.51
C LYS A 70 -18.44 -19.93 2.47
N VAL A 71 -19.28 -20.84 1.98
CA VAL A 71 -20.23 -21.60 2.82
C VAL A 71 -19.49 -22.51 3.80
N VAL A 72 -18.42 -23.18 3.38
CA VAL A 72 -17.57 -24.00 4.26
C VAL A 72 -16.98 -23.15 5.38
N CYS A 73 -16.38 -21.99 5.07
CA CYS A 73 -15.84 -21.10 6.11
C CYS A 73 -16.92 -20.61 7.09
N GLN A 74 -18.14 -20.36 6.61
CA GLN A 74 -19.27 -19.99 7.47
C GLN A 74 -19.68 -21.15 8.39
N ALA A 75 -19.73 -22.38 7.86
CA ALA A 75 -20.04 -23.56 8.65
C ALA A 75 -18.95 -23.84 9.71
N LEU A 76 -17.67 -23.74 9.34
CA LEU A 76 -16.55 -23.87 10.30
C LEU A 76 -16.60 -22.78 11.39
N ALA A 77 -16.94 -21.54 11.03
CA ALA A 77 -17.13 -20.48 12.02
C ALA A 77 -18.28 -20.81 12.98
N LYS A 78 -19.41 -21.34 12.47
CA LYS A 78 -20.54 -21.76 13.31
C LYS A 78 -20.25 -22.97 14.18
N ILE A 79 -19.42 -23.89 13.72
CA ILE A 79 -18.90 -24.99 14.54
C ILE A 79 -18.04 -24.42 15.66
N ASN A 80 -17.14 -23.48 15.36
CA ASN A 80 -16.32 -22.82 16.37
C ASN A 80 -17.17 -22.06 17.40
N ASP A 81 -18.23 -21.39 16.97
CA ASP A 81 -19.17 -20.67 17.85
C ASP A 81 -19.88 -21.62 18.84
N SER A 82 -19.98 -22.92 18.53
CA SER A 82 -20.56 -23.91 19.47
C SER A 82 -19.67 -24.19 20.69
N GLY A 83 -18.37 -23.88 20.61
CA GLY A 83 -17.38 -24.24 21.64
C GLY A 83 -17.06 -25.74 21.72
N LEU A 84 -17.72 -26.59 20.94
CA LEU A 84 -17.55 -28.05 21.01
C LEU A 84 -16.33 -28.56 20.22
N ILE A 85 -16.04 -27.94 19.08
CA ILE A 85 -14.89 -28.28 18.23
C ILE A 85 -14.21 -26.99 17.78
N ARG A 86 -12.91 -26.95 17.96
CA ARG A 86 -12.04 -25.85 17.56
C ARG A 86 -11.45 -26.12 16.19
N CYS A 87 -12.03 -25.53 15.16
CA CYS A 87 -11.60 -25.73 13.77
C CYS A 87 -10.72 -24.60 13.26
N ALA A 88 -9.58 -24.96 12.67
CA ALA A 88 -8.81 -24.06 11.82
C ALA A 88 -9.64 -23.67 10.59
N ILE A 89 -9.97 -22.39 10.48
CA ILE A 89 -10.70 -21.87 9.33
C ILE A 89 -9.67 -21.67 8.21
N PRO A 90 -9.78 -22.41 7.09
CA PRO A 90 -8.85 -22.25 5.99
C PRO A 90 -8.93 -20.80 5.49
N PRO A 91 -7.79 -20.15 5.21
CA PRO A 91 -7.82 -18.81 4.67
C PRO A 91 -8.65 -18.84 3.38
N ALA A 92 -9.49 -17.83 3.18
CA ALA A 92 -10.16 -17.67 1.90
C ALA A 92 -9.09 -17.71 0.81
N PRO A 93 -9.25 -18.52 -0.25
CA PRO A 93 -8.28 -18.55 -1.32
C PRO A 93 -8.12 -17.12 -1.82
N ILE A 94 -6.97 -16.52 -1.51
CA ILE A 94 -6.60 -15.24 -2.05
C ILE A 94 -6.29 -15.57 -3.49
N LYS A 95 -7.32 -15.53 -4.35
CA LYS A 95 -7.09 -15.37 -5.77
C LYS A 95 -6.24 -14.11 -5.85
N ALA A 96 -4.96 -14.28 -6.18
CA ALA A 96 -4.13 -13.17 -6.58
C ALA A 96 -5.00 -12.46 -7.62
N THR A 97 -5.43 -11.24 -7.29
CA THR A 97 -6.16 -10.40 -8.22
C THR A 97 -5.18 -10.18 -9.35
N ARG A 98 -5.16 -11.09 -10.33
CA ARG A 98 -4.66 -10.79 -11.66
C ARG A 98 -5.67 -9.77 -12.12
N PRO A 99 -5.32 -8.48 -12.12
CA PRO A 99 -6.22 -7.51 -12.66
C PRO A 99 -6.22 -7.85 -14.15
N SER A 100 -7.21 -8.61 -14.62
CA SER A 100 -7.57 -8.50 -16.03
C SER A 100 -8.06 -7.07 -16.13
N VAL A 101 -7.16 -6.19 -16.51
CA VAL A 101 -7.47 -4.79 -16.76
C VAL A 101 -8.13 -4.68 -18.14
N LEU A 102 -7.88 -5.68 -18.99
CA LEU A 102 -8.62 -5.88 -20.23
C LEU A 102 -10.04 -6.35 -19.94
N PRO A 103 -10.99 -5.91 -20.77
CA PRO A 103 -12.35 -6.41 -20.76
C PRO A 103 -12.37 -7.94 -20.85
N ASP A 104 -13.12 -8.57 -19.95
CA ASP A 104 -13.20 -10.03 -19.85
C ASP A 104 -14.43 -10.63 -20.54
N ASN A 105 -15.28 -9.77 -21.11
CA ASN A 105 -16.48 -10.19 -21.82
C ASN A 105 -16.87 -9.20 -22.94
N LYS A 106 -17.66 -9.70 -23.89
CA LYS A 106 -18.14 -8.96 -25.06
C LYS A 106 -18.87 -7.65 -24.68
N ALA A 107 -19.69 -7.68 -23.64
CA ALA A 107 -20.48 -6.51 -23.21
C ALA A 107 -19.61 -5.33 -22.76
N GLN A 108 -18.42 -5.58 -22.21
CA GLN A 108 -17.48 -4.52 -21.84
C GLN A 108 -16.78 -3.90 -23.06
N TRP A 109 -16.50 -4.69 -24.10
CA TRP A 109 -16.01 -4.18 -25.39
C TRP A 109 -17.09 -3.38 -26.11
N GLU A 110 -18.32 -3.90 -26.18
CA GLU A 110 -19.47 -3.18 -26.74
C GLU A 110 -19.71 -1.85 -26.01
N ALA A 111 -19.58 -1.82 -24.68
CA ALA A 111 -19.66 -0.58 -23.92
C ALA A 111 -18.56 0.43 -24.28
N GLN A 112 -17.34 -0.03 -24.58
CA GLN A 112 -16.26 0.84 -25.04
C GLN A 112 -16.57 1.43 -26.42
N ASP A 113 -17.06 0.60 -27.35
CA ASP A 113 -17.43 1.04 -28.70
C ASP A 113 -18.55 2.09 -28.66
N ILE A 114 -19.58 1.86 -27.82
CA ILE A 114 -20.65 2.84 -27.57
C ILE A 114 -20.08 4.14 -26.99
N ALA A 115 -19.14 4.06 -26.04
CA ALA A 115 -18.52 5.24 -25.45
C ALA A 115 -17.75 6.07 -26.49
N GLN A 116 -17.01 5.39 -27.38
CA GLN A 116 -16.26 6.04 -28.45
C GLN A 116 -17.17 6.63 -29.53
N ALA A 117 -18.27 5.95 -29.89
CA ALA A 117 -19.27 6.47 -30.80
C ALA A 117 -19.91 7.76 -30.27
N TYR A 118 -20.35 7.74 -29.01
CA TYR A 118 -20.89 8.93 -28.34
C TYR A 118 -19.88 10.09 -28.34
N LEU A 119 -18.62 9.85 -27.97
CA LEU A 119 -17.59 10.89 -27.95
C LEU A 119 -17.30 11.48 -29.33
N ARG A 120 -17.37 10.68 -30.41
CA ARG A 120 -17.21 11.19 -31.78
C ARG A 120 -18.32 12.18 -32.12
N ASP A 121 -19.56 11.86 -31.76
CA ASP A 121 -20.72 12.71 -32.06
C ASP A 121 -20.69 14.03 -31.29
N ILE A 122 -20.27 14.00 -30.02
CA ILE A 122 -20.18 15.22 -29.20
C ILE A 122 -18.81 15.91 -29.28
N ALA A 123 -17.87 15.40 -30.09
CA ALA A 123 -16.49 15.89 -30.14
C ALA A 123 -16.41 17.41 -30.39
N ARG A 124 -17.29 17.93 -31.27
CA ARG A 124 -17.35 19.36 -31.58
C ARG A 124 -17.73 20.20 -30.35
N GLN A 125 -18.72 19.73 -29.57
CA GLN A 125 -19.19 20.40 -28.35
C GLN A 125 -18.13 20.33 -27.25
N LEU A 126 -17.45 19.18 -27.09
CA LEU A 126 -16.33 19.05 -26.15
C LEU A 126 -15.14 19.95 -26.53
N LYS A 127 -14.92 20.17 -27.84
CA LYS A 127 -13.85 21.02 -28.36
C LYS A 127 -14.19 22.52 -28.25
N LYS A 128 -15.46 22.89 -28.18
CA LYS A 128 -15.96 24.27 -28.07
C LYS A 128 -17.18 24.27 -27.14
N PRO A 129 -16.96 24.20 -25.82
CA PRO A 129 -18.07 24.10 -24.87
C PRO A 129 -18.95 25.35 -24.94
N GLU A 130 -20.25 25.13 -24.97
CA GLU A 130 -21.29 26.19 -25.00
C GLU A 130 -21.86 26.47 -23.61
N SER A 131 -21.63 25.57 -22.64
CA SER A 131 -22.06 25.71 -21.24
C SER A 131 -20.93 25.32 -20.27
N ALA A 132 -21.09 25.70 -18.99
CA ALA A 132 -20.13 25.34 -17.94
C ALA A 132 -20.11 23.83 -17.66
N GLU A 133 -21.27 23.16 -17.72
CA GLU A 133 -21.41 21.71 -17.62
C GLU A 133 -20.64 21.01 -18.73
N MET A 134 -20.77 21.47 -19.98
CA MET A 134 -20.07 20.89 -21.12
C MET A 134 -18.55 21.12 -21.03
N ALA A 135 -18.13 22.29 -20.54
CA ALA A 135 -16.71 22.57 -20.26
C ALA A 135 -16.14 21.62 -19.20
N ALA A 136 -16.88 21.39 -18.12
CA ALA A 136 -16.52 20.45 -17.06
C ALA A 136 -16.46 19.01 -17.58
N LEU A 137 -17.46 18.60 -18.36
CA LEU A 137 -17.52 17.27 -18.96
C LEU A 137 -16.36 17.03 -19.93
N ALA A 138 -15.99 18.03 -20.73
CA ALA A 138 -14.85 17.96 -21.64
C ALA A 138 -13.52 17.71 -20.92
N MET A 139 -13.32 18.31 -19.75
CA MET A 139 -12.13 18.07 -18.92
C MET A 139 -12.20 16.72 -18.20
N VAL A 140 -13.36 16.34 -17.64
CA VAL A 140 -13.52 15.04 -16.95
C VAL A 140 -13.31 13.89 -17.93
N TYR A 141 -13.97 13.90 -19.09
CA TYR A 141 -13.76 12.86 -20.11
C TYR A 141 -12.32 12.84 -20.60
N GLY A 142 -11.69 14.01 -20.75
CA GLY A 142 -10.29 14.11 -21.10
C GLY A 142 -9.38 13.35 -20.13
N LEU A 143 -9.50 13.64 -18.83
CA LEU A 143 -8.74 12.93 -17.79
C LEU A 143 -9.11 11.44 -17.71
N VAL A 144 -10.38 11.08 -17.90
CA VAL A 144 -10.79 9.67 -17.91
C VAL A 144 -10.14 8.91 -19.07
N MET A 145 -10.06 9.53 -20.26
CA MET A 145 -9.37 8.95 -21.42
C MET A 145 -7.88 8.74 -21.20
N THR A 146 -7.25 9.53 -20.33
CA THR A 146 -5.85 9.36 -19.93
C THR A 146 -5.68 8.36 -18.79
N GLY A 147 -6.73 7.65 -18.37
CA GLY A 147 -6.64 6.55 -17.41
C GLY A 147 -7.10 6.88 -16.00
N TYR A 148 -7.47 8.13 -15.69
CA TYR A 148 -8.04 8.48 -14.38
C TYR A 148 -9.43 7.89 -14.20
N GLY A 149 -9.72 7.42 -12.98
CA GLY A 149 -11.09 7.15 -12.58
C GLY A 149 -11.94 8.42 -12.53
N LEU A 150 -13.27 8.25 -12.54
CA LEU A 150 -14.22 9.36 -12.48
C LEU A 150 -14.01 10.23 -11.24
N GLU A 151 -13.86 9.63 -10.06
CA GLU A 151 -13.67 10.39 -8.81
C GLU A 151 -12.35 11.15 -8.78
N PRO A 152 -11.19 10.56 -9.11
CA PRO A 152 -9.96 11.32 -9.31
C PRO A 152 -10.13 12.48 -10.31
N ALA A 153 -10.74 12.25 -11.47
CA ALA A 153 -10.94 13.29 -12.49
C ALA A 153 -11.79 14.46 -11.98
N ILE A 154 -12.90 14.18 -11.29
CA ILE A 154 -13.75 15.23 -10.69
C ILE A 154 -12.99 15.96 -9.58
N ASN A 155 -12.23 15.24 -8.74
CA ASN A 155 -11.43 15.84 -7.67
C ASN A 155 -10.34 16.78 -8.19
N ILE A 156 -9.71 16.42 -9.30
CA ILE A 156 -8.74 17.29 -9.98
C ILE A 156 -9.44 18.59 -10.38
N ILE A 157 -10.56 18.46 -11.09
CA ILE A 157 -11.28 19.59 -11.67
C ILE A 157 -11.92 20.49 -10.61
N SER A 158 -12.39 19.93 -9.49
CA SER A 158 -12.98 20.70 -8.39
C SER A 158 -12.00 21.65 -7.69
N ARG A 159 -10.71 21.53 -8.00
CA ARG A 159 -9.64 22.30 -7.37
C ARG A 159 -8.87 23.20 -8.32
N LEU A 160 -9.10 23.06 -9.61
CA LEU A 160 -8.48 23.95 -10.59
C LEU A 160 -8.94 25.38 -10.34
N CYS A 161 -7.98 26.29 -10.30
CA CYS A 161 -8.21 27.72 -10.43
C CYS A 161 -8.04 28.15 -11.89
N GLN A 162 -8.56 29.32 -12.23
CA GLN A 162 -8.41 29.89 -13.58
C GLN A 162 -6.93 29.98 -13.98
N GLY A 163 -6.05 30.36 -13.05
CA GLY A 163 -4.60 30.39 -13.27
C GLY A 163 -4.01 29.05 -13.72
N ASP A 164 -4.52 27.92 -13.20
CA ASP A 164 -4.05 26.57 -13.55
C ASP A 164 -4.41 26.18 -14.98
N LEU A 165 -5.52 26.72 -15.51
CA LEU A 165 -5.91 26.52 -16.91
C LEU A 165 -5.08 27.38 -17.88
N GLU A 166 -4.58 28.52 -17.41
CA GLU A 166 -3.85 29.51 -18.22
C GLU A 166 -2.34 29.23 -18.27
N PHE A 167 -1.76 28.66 -17.19
CA PHE A 167 -0.34 28.30 -17.08
C PHE A 167 0.07 27.00 -17.80
N ALA A 168 -0.84 26.36 -18.54
CA ALA A 168 -0.58 25.09 -19.23
C ALA A 168 0.39 25.19 -20.44
N GLN A 169 1.30 26.17 -20.52
CA GLN A 169 2.38 26.20 -21.53
C GLN A 169 3.25 24.94 -21.48
N ASN A 170 3.38 24.34 -20.30
CA ASN A 170 4.13 23.10 -20.06
C ASN A 170 3.24 21.84 -20.04
N GLN A 171 1.93 22.02 -20.24
CA GLN A 171 0.92 20.96 -20.11
C GLN A 171 0.95 20.26 -18.72
N LEU A 172 1.61 20.86 -17.72
CA LEU A 172 1.79 20.27 -16.40
C LEU A 172 0.60 20.63 -15.51
N LEU A 173 -0.03 19.59 -14.95
CA LEU A 173 -1.11 19.70 -14.00
C LEU A 173 -0.67 19.12 -12.65
N ARG A 174 -0.69 19.97 -11.61
CA ARG A 174 -0.48 19.54 -10.24
C ARG A 174 -1.82 19.19 -9.61
N THR A 175 -1.94 17.95 -9.19
CA THR A 175 -3.19 17.42 -8.66
C THR A 175 -2.96 16.92 -7.25
N PRO A 176 -3.82 17.22 -6.27
CA PRO A 176 -3.64 16.67 -4.94
C PRO A 176 -3.82 15.16 -4.98
N VAL A 177 -3.04 14.46 -4.15
CA VAL A 177 -3.10 13.00 -4.09
C VAL A 177 -4.42 12.49 -3.51
N HIS A 178 -5.14 13.32 -2.77
CA HIS A 178 -6.42 12.98 -2.16
C HIS A 178 -7.37 14.19 -2.12
N HIS A 179 -8.68 13.96 -2.09
CA HIS A 179 -9.68 15.02 -2.05
C HIS A 179 -9.70 15.80 -0.73
N LEU A 180 -9.01 15.31 0.29
CA LEU A 180 -8.83 15.97 1.58
C LEU A 180 -7.42 16.58 1.76
N GLU A 181 -6.51 16.31 0.83
CA GLU A 181 -5.14 16.81 0.91
C GLU A 181 -5.13 18.31 0.62
N THR A 182 -4.57 19.12 1.52
CA THR A 182 -4.44 20.59 1.36
C THR A 182 -2.98 21.06 1.46
N GLY A 183 -2.06 20.15 1.79
CA GLY A 183 -0.63 20.39 1.90
C GLY A 183 0.13 20.20 0.58
N PRO A 184 1.47 20.03 0.65
CA PRO A 184 2.35 20.03 -0.51
C PRO A 184 2.33 18.71 -1.30
N TYR A 185 1.44 17.77 -0.97
CA TYR A 185 1.41 16.46 -1.62
C TYR A 185 0.58 16.50 -2.89
N PHE A 186 1.27 16.51 -4.01
CA PHE A 186 0.68 16.48 -5.33
C PHE A 186 1.19 15.30 -6.15
N HIS A 187 0.41 15.00 -7.18
CA HIS A 187 0.76 14.20 -8.32
C HIS A 187 0.87 15.14 -9.52
N GLU A 188 2.03 15.15 -10.16
CA GLU A 188 2.29 15.89 -11.38
C GLU A 188 1.92 15.05 -12.58
N THR A 189 1.13 15.64 -13.48
CA THR A 189 0.71 15.00 -14.72
C THR A 189 0.93 15.93 -15.87
N VAL A 190 1.68 15.48 -16.86
CA VAL A 190 1.71 16.17 -18.14
C VAL A 190 0.55 15.69 -18.98
N LEU A 191 -0.35 16.61 -19.29
CA LEU A 191 -1.51 16.39 -20.13
C LEU A 191 -1.02 16.16 -21.57
N PRO A 192 -1.63 15.22 -22.32
CA PRO A 192 -1.42 15.14 -23.75
C PRO A 192 -1.76 16.48 -24.44
N PRO A 193 -1.13 16.83 -25.56
CA PRO A 193 -1.33 18.13 -26.22
C PRO A 193 -2.80 18.46 -26.51
N TRP A 194 -3.58 17.46 -26.97
CA TRP A 194 -5.00 17.63 -27.25
C TRP A 194 -5.82 17.96 -26.00
N LEU A 195 -5.41 17.48 -24.82
CA LEU A 195 -6.08 17.76 -23.55
C LEU A 195 -5.67 19.12 -23.00
N GLY A 196 -4.38 19.47 -23.13
CA GLY A 196 -3.88 20.83 -22.83
C GLY A 196 -4.62 21.90 -23.63
N GLU A 197 -4.85 21.68 -24.92
CA GLU A 197 -5.68 22.56 -25.76
C GLU A 197 -7.11 22.71 -25.24
N ARG A 198 -7.73 21.64 -24.73
CA ARG A 198 -9.09 21.70 -24.16
C ARG A 198 -9.11 22.57 -22.92
N PHE A 199 -8.14 22.41 -22.01
CA PHE A 199 -8.03 23.24 -20.80
C PHE A 199 -7.90 24.73 -21.16
N GLN A 200 -7.05 25.07 -22.14
CA GLN A 200 -6.92 26.46 -22.61
C GLN A 200 -8.21 27.02 -23.23
N ARG A 201 -9.02 26.19 -23.86
CA ARG A 201 -10.33 26.61 -24.40
C ARG A 201 -11.33 26.86 -23.29
N VAL A 202 -11.37 26.03 -22.26
CA VAL A 202 -12.17 26.27 -21.06
C VAL A 202 -11.75 27.58 -20.39
N ALA A 203 -10.44 27.85 -20.27
CA ALA A 203 -9.94 29.11 -19.75
C ALA A 203 -10.47 30.33 -20.54
N ARG A 204 -10.47 30.24 -21.88
CA ARG A 204 -11.03 31.28 -22.76
C ARG A 204 -12.54 31.42 -22.62
N PHE A 205 -13.26 30.30 -22.49
CA PHE A 205 -14.71 30.28 -22.26
C PHE A 205 -15.08 31.03 -20.98
N ASN A 206 -14.36 30.78 -19.87
CA ASN A 206 -14.59 31.43 -18.58
C ASN A 206 -14.43 32.95 -18.66
N ARG A 207 -13.36 33.41 -19.34
CA ARG A 207 -13.10 34.84 -19.56
C ARG A 207 -14.19 35.51 -20.40
N LYS A 208 -14.57 34.88 -21.51
CA LYS A 208 -15.61 35.40 -22.41
C LYS A 208 -16.93 35.65 -21.69
N HIS A 209 -17.34 34.74 -20.81
CA HIS A 209 -18.62 34.81 -20.11
C HIS A 209 -18.53 35.53 -18.75
N LYS A 210 -17.40 36.18 -18.45
CA LYS A 210 -17.18 36.91 -17.18
C LYS A 210 -17.48 36.06 -15.94
N LEU A 211 -17.30 34.74 -16.01
CA LEU A 211 -17.48 33.82 -14.88
C LEU A 211 -16.44 34.04 -13.76
N VAL A 212 -15.49 34.94 -14.00
CA VAL A 212 -14.25 35.11 -13.25
C VAL A 212 -13.99 36.60 -12.98
N ALA A 213 -15.05 37.39 -12.80
CA ALA A 213 -14.97 38.81 -12.46
C ALA A 213 -14.73 39.04 -10.95
N GLY A 214 -13.82 39.96 -10.58
CA GLY A 214 -13.72 40.53 -9.22
C GLY A 214 -12.75 39.87 -8.22
N ARG A 215 -12.03 38.79 -8.56
CA ARG A 215 -10.95 38.19 -7.74
C ARG A 215 -9.69 37.97 -8.60
N LYS A 216 -8.53 37.69 -7.98
CA LYS A 216 -7.30 37.36 -8.73
C LYS A 216 -7.45 35.98 -9.41
N PRO A 217 -6.95 35.77 -10.65
CA PRO A 217 -7.08 34.50 -11.38
C PRO A 217 -6.62 33.24 -10.62
N ALA A 218 -5.62 33.38 -9.74
CA ALA A 218 -5.10 32.30 -8.92
C ALA A 218 -6.06 31.84 -7.79
N GLN A 219 -7.09 32.63 -7.49
CA GLN A 219 -8.03 32.38 -6.38
C GLN A 219 -9.44 32.05 -6.87
N GLN A 220 -9.65 32.04 -8.18
CA GLN A 220 -10.96 31.85 -8.79
C GLN A 220 -11.11 30.43 -9.30
N TRP A 221 -12.13 29.74 -8.81
CA TRP A 221 -12.46 28.40 -9.22
C TRP A 221 -12.70 28.33 -10.74
N ALA A 222 -12.10 27.34 -11.40
CA ALA A 222 -12.10 27.24 -12.84
C ALA A 222 -13.44 26.78 -13.44
N ILE A 223 -14.35 26.21 -12.65
CA ILE A 223 -15.64 25.71 -13.16
C ILE A 223 -16.79 26.12 -12.25
N HIS A 224 -17.66 26.99 -12.75
CA HIS A 224 -18.89 27.38 -12.06
C HIS A 224 -20.10 26.62 -12.61
N VAL A 225 -20.37 25.40 -12.10
CA VAL A 225 -21.52 24.60 -12.57
C VAL A 225 -22.82 24.90 -11.82
N THR A 226 -22.76 25.43 -10.59
CA THR A 226 -23.96 25.55 -9.72
C THR A 226 -24.14 26.89 -9.03
N GLY A 227 -23.39 27.92 -9.43
CA GLY A 227 -23.48 29.27 -8.86
C GLY A 227 -22.30 29.65 -7.97
N PRO A 228 -22.44 30.71 -7.14
CA PRO A 228 -21.34 31.24 -6.33
C PRO A 228 -20.94 30.28 -5.21
N GLU A 229 -19.68 30.38 -4.80
CA GLU A 229 -19.16 29.62 -3.66
C GLU A 229 -19.75 30.13 -2.36
N PRO A 230 -20.03 29.26 -1.36
CA PRO A 230 -20.53 29.72 -0.08
C PRO A 230 -19.42 30.47 0.67
N ASP A 231 -19.73 31.68 1.15
CA ASP A 231 -18.74 32.51 1.86
C ASP A 231 -18.37 31.97 3.25
N ASN A 232 -19.17 31.04 3.80
CA ASN A 232 -19.01 30.49 5.14
C ASN A 232 -18.22 29.18 5.20
N ILE A 233 -17.74 28.64 4.07
CA ILE A 233 -16.94 27.41 4.05
C ILE A 233 -15.55 27.69 3.46
N SER A 234 -14.53 27.09 4.05
CA SER A 234 -13.14 27.27 3.63
C SER A 234 -12.35 25.96 3.71
N GLY A 235 -11.15 25.98 3.13
CA GLY A 235 -10.23 24.83 3.14
C GLY A 235 -10.86 23.55 2.60
N GLN A 236 -10.74 22.48 3.38
CA GLN A 236 -11.20 21.13 3.00
C GLN A 236 -12.73 21.05 2.77
N ALA A 237 -13.52 21.78 3.56
CA ALA A 237 -14.98 21.78 3.43
C ALA A 237 -15.44 22.39 2.10
N LEU A 238 -14.75 23.46 1.66
CA LEU A 238 -15.00 24.09 0.36
C LEU A 238 -14.70 23.13 -0.80
N TYR A 239 -13.57 22.40 -0.76
CA TYR A 239 -13.23 21.44 -1.82
C TYR A 239 -14.21 20.27 -1.89
N GLN A 240 -14.67 19.78 -0.74
CA GLN A 240 -15.69 18.73 -0.69
C GLN A 240 -17.00 19.22 -1.30
N TRP A 241 -17.43 20.44 -0.95
CA TRP A 241 -18.61 21.05 -1.56
C TRP A 241 -18.48 21.17 -3.08
N ARG A 242 -17.36 21.71 -3.60
CA ARG A 242 -17.11 21.81 -5.05
C ARG A 242 -17.17 20.45 -5.74
N PHE A 243 -16.56 19.42 -5.13
CA PHE A 243 -16.58 18.05 -5.64
C PHE A 243 -18.01 17.50 -5.76
N ASP A 244 -18.82 17.63 -4.70
CA ASP A 244 -20.19 17.12 -4.68
C ASP A 244 -21.07 17.85 -5.70
N GLN A 245 -20.90 19.17 -5.85
CA GLN A 245 -21.61 19.98 -6.84
C GLN A 245 -21.28 19.54 -8.27
N ILE A 246 -19.99 19.46 -8.62
CA ILE A 246 -19.58 19.01 -9.97
C ILE A 246 -20.08 17.59 -10.23
N LYS A 247 -19.93 16.68 -9.26
CA LYS A 247 -20.33 15.28 -9.41
C LYS A 247 -21.80 15.15 -9.75
N GLN A 248 -22.68 15.82 -9.00
CA GLN A 248 -24.11 15.76 -9.23
C GLN A 248 -24.49 16.34 -10.60
N GLN A 249 -24.00 17.54 -10.93
CA GLN A 249 -24.33 18.19 -12.21
C GLN A 249 -23.84 17.40 -13.42
N LEU A 250 -22.64 16.83 -13.34
CA LEU A 250 -22.11 16.02 -14.44
C LEU A 250 -22.89 14.72 -14.63
N ILE A 251 -23.36 14.09 -13.55
CA ILE A 251 -24.22 12.91 -13.65
C ILE A 251 -25.51 13.26 -14.38
N ASP A 252 -26.17 14.35 -13.97
CA ASP A 252 -27.45 14.77 -14.55
C ASP A 252 -27.29 15.21 -16.00
N HIS A 253 -26.26 16.01 -16.30
CA HIS A 253 -25.97 16.49 -17.65
C HIS A 253 -25.58 15.35 -18.59
N HIS A 254 -24.68 14.44 -18.18
CA HIS A 254 -24.32 13.24 -18.96
C HIS A 254 -25.55 12.39 -19.26
N SER A 255 -26.40 12.13 -18.27
CA SER A 255 -27.59 11.31 -18.44
C SER A 255 -28.55 11.88 -19.50
N ARG A 256 -28.77 13.20 -19.48
CA ARG A 256 -29.60 13.90 -20.47
C ARG A 256 -29.01 13.84 -21.87
N GLU A 257 -27.74 14.24 -22.03
CA GLU A 257 -27.07 14.27 -23.33
C GLU A 257 -26.93 12.88 -23.95
N PHE A 258 -26.58 11.87 -23.15
CA PHE A 258 -26.49 10.50 -23.60
C PHE A 258 -27.86 9.95 -24.01
N SER A 259 -28.92 10.26 -23.26
CA SER A 259 -30.28 9.85 -23.64
C SER A 259 -30.72 10.49 -24.95
N ALA A 260 -30.44 11.78 -25.15
CA ALA A 260 -30.73 12.48 -26.39
C ALA A 260 -29.94 11.89 -27.57
N TRP A 261 -28.68 11.52 -27.35
CA TRP A 261 -27.86 10.82 -28.34
C TRP A 261 -28.42 9.44 -28.67
N GLN A 262 -28.77 8.63 -27.67
CA GLN A 262 -29.29 7.29 -27.84
C GLN A 262 -30.59 7.26 -28.65
N ILE A 263 -31.47 8.25 -28.48
CA ILE A 263 -32.71 8.38 -29.29
C ILE A 263 -32.40 8.58 -30.78
N ARG A 264 -31.27 9.20 -31.12
CA ARG A 264 -30.85 9.41 -32.52
C ARG A 264 -30.19 8.18 -33.15
N GLN A 265 -29.77 7.21 -32.35
CA GLN A 265 -29.14 5.99 -32.85
C GLN A 265 -30.21 4.97 -33.27
N THR A 266 -29.95 4.26 -34.36
CA THR A 266 -30.85 3.22 -34.89
C THR A 266 -30.77 1.90 -34.11
N GLU A 267 -29.69 1.68 -33.34
CA GLU A 267 -29.45 0.48 -32.56
C GLU A 267 -29.71 0.70 -31.06
N SER A 268 -30.18 -0.33 -30.36
CA SER A 268 -30.40 -0.26 -28.92
C SER A 268 -29.06 -0.13 -28.17
N ALA A 269 -28.74 1.07 -27.68
CA ALA A 269 -27.57 1.25 -26.83
C ALA A 269 -27.81 0.65 -25.42
N ASN A 270 -26.73 0.22 -24.77
CA ASN A 270 -26.77 -0.27 -23.39
C ASN A 270 -27.18 0.85 -22.42
N ASP A 271 -28.37 0.75 -21.82
CA ASP A 271 -28.94 1.77 -20.92
C ASP A 271 -28.07 2.09 -19.69
N LEU A 272 -27.16 1.19 -19.30
CA LEU A 272 -26.19 1.47 -18.23
C LEU A 272 -25.24 2.62 -18.60
N MET A 273 -25.00 2.85 -19.89
CA MET A 273 -24.14 3.94 -20.38
C MET A 273 -24.71 5.34 -20.11
N ARG A 274 -26.01 5.47 -19.80
CA ARG A 274 -26.59 6.71 -19.26
C ARG A 274 -26.05 7.07 -17.88
N ARG A 275 -25.46 6.11 -17.16
CA ARG A 275 -24.85 6.35 -15.85
C ARG A 275 -23.38 6.72 -16.06
N LEU A 276 -23.03 7.96 -15.72
CA LEU A 276 -21.66 8.48 -15.84
C LEU A 276 -20.57 7.57 -15.21
N PRO A 277 -20.77 6.93 -14.05
CA PRO A 277 -19.80 5.96 -13.50
C PRO A 277 -19.56 4.74 -14.40
N TYR A 278 -20.58 4.26 -15.10
CA TYR A 278 -20.45 3.12 -16.02
C TYR A 278 -19.79 3.56 -17.33
N PHE A 279 -20.23 4.70 -17.88
CA PHE A 279 -19.64 5.31 -19.07
C PHE A 279 -18.14 5.60 -18.89
N SER A 280 -17.77 6.24 -17.79
CA SER A 280 -16.37 6.56 -17.48
C SER A 280 -15.49 5.31 -17.38
N ARG A 281 -16.00 4.21 -16.82
CA ARG A 281 -15.28 2.94 -16.77
C ARG A 281 -15.00 2.37 -18.16
N ALA A 282 -15.96 2.44 -19.07
CA ALA A 282 -15.78 2.02 -20.46
C ALA A 282 -14.78 2.94 -21.18
N LEU A 283 -14.93 4.26 -20.99
CA LEU A 283 -14.08 5.26 -21.64
C LEU A 283 -12.60 5.13 -21.25
N ARG A 284 -12.34 4.83 -19.97
CA ARG A 284 -10.99 4.74 -19.42
C ARG A 284 -10.15 3.66 -20.10
N LEU A 285 -10.78 2.63 -20.67
CA LEU A 285 -10.11 1.56 -21.43
C LEU A 285 -9.28 2.10 -22.60
N ASN A 286 -9.58 3.30 -23.09
CA ASN A 286 -8.78 3.98 -24.11
C ASN A 286 -7.31 4.14 -23.73
N ALA A 287 -7.01 4.38 -22.45
CA ALA A 287 -5.63 4.49 -21.99
C ALA A 287 -4.88 3.16 -22.19
N LEU A 288 -5.54 2.02 -21.95
CA LEU A 288 -4.94 0.70 -22.14
C LEU A 288 -4.69 0.38 -23.61
N THR A 289 -5.68 0.68 -24.46
CA THR A 289 -5.54 0.51 -25.91
C THR A 289 -4.45 1.42 -26.49
N ALA A 290 -4.23 2.59 -25.89
CA ALA A 290 -3.16 3.51 -26.22
C ALA A 290 -1.79 3.14 -25.59
N GLY A 291 -1.70 2.00 -24.91
CA GLY A 291 -0.44 1.46 -24.43
C GLY A 291 -0.12 1.71 -22.95
N MET A 292 -0.99 2.35 -22.18
CA MET A 292 -0.82 2.46 -20.72
C MET A 292 -0.73 1.07 -20.08
N GLU A 293 0.19 0.92 -19.13
CA GLU A 293 0.33 -0.36 -18.44
C GLU A 293 -0.82 -0.60 -17.44
N PRO A 294 -1.32 -1.84 -17.32
CA PRO A 294 -2.36 -2.23 -16.37
C PRO A 294 -2.15 -1.73 -14.93
N ALA A 295 -0.89 -1.67 -14.49
CA ALA A 295 -0.51 -1.23 -13.15
C ALA A 295 -0.78 0.26 -12.93
N PHE A 296 -0.39 1.12 -13.89
CA PHE A 296 -0.66 2.55 -13.89
C PHE A 296 -2.15 2.82 -13.98
N TYR A 297 -2.82 2.13 -14.92
CA TYR A 297 -4.27 2.22 -15.06
C TYR A 297 -4.96 1.97 -13.73
N ARG A 298 -4.69 0.83 -13.07
CA ARG A 298 -5.30 0.49 -11.77
C ARG A 298 -5.00 1.52 -10.69
N GLN A 299 -3.79 2.07 -10.68
CA GLN A 299 -3.39 3.03 -9.66
C GLN A 299 -4.07 4.40 -9.81
N LEU A 300 -4.46 4.77 -11.03
CA LEU A 300 -5.22 5.99 -11.32
C LEU A 300 -6.74 5.81 -11.17
N GLU A 301 -7.22 4.60 -10.86
CA GLU A 301 -8.66 4.27 -10.74
C GLU A 301 -9.38 5.04 -9.63
N ALA A 302 -8.69 5.23 -8.52
CA ALA A 302 -9.29 5.72 -7.29
C ALA A 302 -8.25 6.50 -6.48
N LEU A 303 -8.75 7.34 -5.58
CA LEU A 303 -7.91 8.02 -4.62
C LEU A 303 -7.47 7.06 -3.49
N PRO A 304 -6.31 7.30 -2.85
CA PRO A 304 -5.37 8.36 -3.18
C PRO A 304 -4.49 8.02 -4.40
N LEU A 305 -4.13 9.05 -5.17
CA LEU A 305 -3.12 8.95 -6.23
C LEU A 305 -1.72 8.73 -5.61
N PRO A 306 -0.75 8.19 -6.38
CA PRO A 306 0.66 8.21 -6.00
C PRO A 306 1.15 9.64 -5.77
N ALA A 307 2.06 9.85 -4.83
CA ALA A 307 2.68 11.16 -4.63
C ALA A 307 3.95 11.19 -5.41
N ASP A 308 4.22 12.34 -6.03
CA ASP A 308 5.54 12.64 -6.53
C ASP A 308 6.36 13.32 -5.42
N THR A 309 7.65 13.52 -5.71
CA THR A 309 8.55 14.21 -4.79
C THR A 309 8.15 15.67 -4.60
N SER A 310 8.70 16.33 -3.58
CA SER A 310 8.41 17.75 -3.34
C SER A 310 8.76 18.64 -4.54
N SER A 311 9.78 18.27 -5.32
CA SER A 311 10.15 18.98 -6.54
C SER A 311 9.52 18.35 -7.79
N GLY A 312 8.75 17.27 -7.62
CA GLY A 312 8.03 16.57 -8.68
C GLY A 312 8.95 15.99 -9.75
N LEU A 313 8.60 16.22 -11.00
CA LEU A 313 9.33 15.74 -12.17
C LEU A 313 10.78 16.27 -12.23
N ALA A 314 11.04 17.43 -11.63
CA ALA A 314 12.34 18.11 -11.70
C ALA A 314 13.45 17.36 -10.95
N ASP A 315 13.12 16.53 -9.95
CA ASP A 315 14.12 15.73 -9.24
C ASP A 315 14.70 14.61 -10.12
N PHE A 316 14.01 14.23 -11.20
CA PHE A 316 14.39 13.09 -12.04
C PHE A 316 14.75 13.46 -13.46
N LEU A 317 14.18 14.55 -13.99
CA LEU A 317 14.31 14.91 -15.39
C LEU A 317 15.32 16.04 -15.61
N VAL A 318 16.09 15.97 -16.70
CA VAL A 318 16.86 17.11 -17.20
C VAL A 318 15.87 18.26 -17.44
N PRO A 319 16.18 19.50 -17.00
CA PRO A 319 15.32 20.65 -17.25
C PRO A 319 15.05 20.78 -18.75
N SER A 320 13.83 20.46 -19.16
CA SER A 320 13.33 20.71 -20.51
C SER A 320 12.68 22.10 -20.53
N PRO A 321 12.72 22.87 -21.63
CA PRO A 321 11.92 24.10 -21.75
C PRO A 321 10.42 23.87 -21.52
N ALA A 322 9.93 22.63 -21.65
CA ALA A 322 8.56 22.21 -21.33
C ALA A 322 8.31 21.88 -19.84
N ILE A 323 9.33 21.90 -18.99
CA ILE A 323 9.23 21.75 -17.53
C ILE A 323 9.79 23.05 -16.99
N GLY A 324 8.91 24.06 -16.90
CA GLY A 324 9.28 25.44 -16.60
C GLY A 324 10.26 25.54 -15.45
N CYS A 325 11.25 26.41 -15.61
CA CYS A 325 12.31 26.63 -14.64
C CYS A 325 11.74 26.85 -13.23
N HIS A 326 11.96 25.89 -12.32
CA HIS A 326 11.78 26.09 -10.88
C HIS A 326 13.17 26.20 -10.24
N PRO A 327 13.35 27.01 -9.19
CA PRO A 327 14.65 27.43 -8.70
C PRO A 327 15.23 26.35 -7.78
N ALA A 328 15.80 25.31 -8.36
CA ALA A 328 16.63 24.34 -7.63
C ALA A 328 18.04 24.89 -7.33
N ARG A 329 18.18 26.21 -7.13
CA ARG A 329 19.47 26.88 -6.83
C ARG A 329 19.69 27.18 -5.33
N GLY A 330 18.81 26.73 -4.45
CA GLY A 330 18.82 27.15 -3.04
C GLY A 330 19.56 26.23 -2.06
N ALA A 331 19.71 24.93 -2.34
CA ALA A 331 20.44 24.05 -1.43
C ALA A 331 21.92 24.06 -1.80
N MET A 332 22.61 25.14 -1.43
CA MET A 332 24.06 25.11 -1.30
C MET A 332 24.40 23.91 -0.40
N ILE A 333 25.03 22.88 -0.98
CA ILE A 333 25.86 21.96 -0.21
C ILE A 333 26.97 22.84 0.33
N ASN A 334 26.75 23.42 1.51
CA ASN A 334 27.79 24.17 2.21
C ASN A 334 28.91 23.20 2.54
N GLN A 335 30.00 23.31 1.77
CA GLN A 335 31.31 22.85 2.20
C GLN A 335 31.67 23.61 3.48
N SER A 336 31.85 22.90 4.59
CA SER A 336 32.90 23.19 5.59
C SER A 336 32.75 22.30 6.83
N ASN A 337 33.81 21.53 7.13
CA ASN A 337 34.13 20.81 8.36
C ASN A 337 33.20 19.66 8.79
N HIS A 338 33.44 18.47 8.21
CA HIS A 338 32.83 17.20 8.62
C HIS A 338 33.38 16.63 9.95
N SER A 339 34.32 17.30 10.61
CA SER A 339 34.94 16.89 11.90
C SER A 339 34.02 17.05 13.12
N GLY A 340 32.70 17.09 12.91
CA GLY A 340 31.67 17.23 13.95
C GLY A 340 30.40 16.42 13.69
N ALA A 341 30.44 15.44 12.78
CA ALA A 341 29.34 14.51 12.60
C ALA A 341 29.12 13.67 13.88
N PRO A 342 27.89 13.25 14.21
CA PRO A 342 27.55 12.58 15.47
C PRO A 342 28.01 11.11 15.56
N TRP A 343 29.27 10.81 15.20
CA TRP A 343 29.87 9.48 15.24
C TRP A 343 29.98 8.92 16.66
N ALA A 344 30.11 9.79 17.67
CA ALA A 344 30.24 9.39 19.07
C ALA A 344 29.13 8.45 19.56
N ALA A 345 27.92 8.56 18.99
CA ALA A 345 26.81 7.67 19.33
C ALA A 345 27.07 6.21 18.89
N LEU A 346 27.82 5.98 17.80
CA LEU A 346 28.17 4.65 17.28
C LEU A 346 29.25 3.96 18.09
N SER A 347 30.19 4.71 18.65
CA SER A 347 31.32 4.15 19.40
C SER A 347 30.96 3.68 20.81
N GLN A 348 29.79 4.07 21.33
CA GLN A 348 29.32 3.77 22.70
C GLN A 348 28.14 2.79 22.74
N MET A 349 27.92 2.03 21.68
CA MET A 349 26.75 1.16 21.57
C MET A 349 26.93 -0.18 22.27
N ASP A 350 25.86 -0.63 22.90
CA ASP A 350 25.73 -1.96 23.45
C ASP A 350 25.55 -3.00 22.34
N THR A 351 26.00 -4.20 22.66
CA THR A 351 25.76 -5.38 21.82
C THR A 351 24.54 -6.15 22.30
N ALA A 352 23.87 -6.79 21.36
CA ALA A 352 22.85 -7.78 21.63
C ALA A 352 23.20 -9.06 20.87
N PRO A 353 22.86 -10.23 21.42
CA PRO A 353 22.92 -11.44 20.62
C PRO A 353 22.11 -11.28 19.34
N LEU A 354 22.54 -11.94 18.27
CA LEU A 354 21.63 -12.18 17.14
C LEU A 354 20.29 -12.61 17.72
N PRO A 355 19.17 -11.98 17.34
CA PRO A 355 17.88 -12.34 17.88
C PRO A 355 17.70 -13.87 17.81
N GLU A 356 17.86 -14.55 18.95
CA GLU A 356 17.47 -15.94 19.09
C GLU A 356 15.95 -15.86 19.10
N HIS A 357 15.36 -16.06 17.93
CA HIS A 357 14.02 -16.58 17.67
C HIS A 357 13.56 -16.08 16.31
N ASP A 358 13.38 -17.06 15.41
CA ASP A 358 12.25 -17.05 14.50
C ASP A 358 10.99 -16.80 15.33
N LEU A 359 10.55 -15.54 15.42
CA LEU A 359 9.20 -15.26 15.92
C LEU A 359 8.24 -16.17 15.16
N CYS A 360 8.35 -16.29 13.83
CA CYS A 360 7.48 -17.16 13.03
C CYS A 360 7.61 -18.69 13.26
N ASP A 361 8.75 -19.23 13.74
CA ASP A 361 8.92 -20.69 13.91
C ASP A 361 8.65 -21.15 15.35
N ASN A 362 8.79 -20.26 16.35
CA ASN A 362 8.40 -20.52 17.76
C ASN A 362 7.00 -20.01 18.12
N VAL A 363 6.45 -19.13 17.30
CA VAL A 363 5.02 -18.85 17.27
C VAL A 363 4.30 -20.17 17.05
N SER A 364 3.34 -20.51 17.92
CA SER A 364 2.31 -21.52 17.63
C SER A 364 1.98 -21.36 16.15
N ALA A 365 2.10 -22.42 15.35
CA ALA A 365 1.85 -22.37 13.90
C ALA A 365 0.50 -21.69 13.55
N ASP A 366 -0.36 -21.51 14.56
CA ASP A 366 -1.65 -20.88 14.56
C ASP A 366 -1.87 -19.72 15.57
N TRP A 367 -0.86 -18.95 16.03
CA TRP A 367 -1.09 -17.88 17.05
C TRP A 367 -2.26 -16.94 16.68
N ALA A 368 -2.39 -16.57 15.41
CA ALA A 368 -3.44 -15.68 14.94
C ALA A 368 -4.81 -16.34 15.12
N GLN A 369 -4.88 -17.66 14.97
CA GLN A 369 -6.07 -18.44 15.28
C GLN A 369 -6.31 -18.47 16.78
N ASP A 370 -5.28 -18.71 17.60
CA ASP A 370 -5.38 -18.67 19.06
C ASP A 370 -5.89 -17.32 19.58
N ALA A 371 -5.34 -16.23 19.05
CA ALA A 371 -5.79 -14.88 19.26
C ALA A 371 -7.26 -14.67 18.84
N ARG A 372 -7.65 -15.16 17.65
CA ARG A 372 -9.05 -15.06 17.19
C ARG A 372 -10.01 -15.80 18.12
N PHE A 373 -9.63 -16.97 18.61
CA PHE A 373 -10.46 -17.75 19.54
C PHE A 373 -10.62 -17.02 20.86
N LEU A 374 -9.52 -16.55 21.45
CA LEU A 374 -9.55 -15.83 22.72
C LEU A 374 -10.41 -14.55 22.63
N LEU A 375 -10.26 -13.78 21.54
CA LEU A 375 -11.06 -12.56 21.34
C LEU A 375 -12.53 -12.84 21.02
N ARG A 376 -12.86 -13.98 20.39
CA ARG A 376 -14.26 -14.40 20.19
C ARG A 376 -14.90 -14.82 21.49
N GLU A 377 -14.18 -15.55 22.34
CA GLU A 377 -14.63 -15.92 23.68
C GLU A 377 -14.93 -14.66 24.51
N LEU A 378 -14.01 -13.68 24.51
CA LEU A 378 -14.24 -12.38 25.14
C LEU A 378 -15.51 -11.69 24.60
N ALA A 379 -15.69 -11.65 23.28
CA ALA A 379 -16.87 -11.04 22.67
C ALA A 379 -18.19 -11.74 23.09
N THR A 380 -18.15 -13.06 23.25
CA THR A 380 -19.29 -13.87 23.71
C THR A 380 -19.55 -13.63 25.19
N ASP A 381 -18.53 -13.64 26.04
CA ASP A 381 -18.64 -13.35 27.48
C ASP A 381 -19.18 -11.94 27.73
N LEU A 382 -18.74 -10.96 26.96
CA LEU A 382 -19.27 -9.59 27.01
C LEU A 382 -20.78 -9.57 26.73
N HIS A 383 -21.25 -10.34 25.74
CA HIS A 383 -22.67 -10.40 25.38
C HIS A 383 -23.51 -11.16 26.40
N ASN A 384 -22.95 -12.21 27.01
CA ASN A 384 -23.64 -13.03 27.99
C ASN A 384 -23.74 -12.35 29.37
N ARG A 385 -22.74 -11.55 29.75
CA ARG A 385 -22.66 -10.91 31.07
C ARG A 385 -23.26 -9.50 31.10
N PHE A 386 -23.38 -8.85 29.94
CA PHE A 386 -23.86 -7.46 29.86
C PHE A 386 -24.91 -7.29 28.77
N THR A 387 -25.88 -6.41 29.01
CA THR A 387 -26.89 -6.05 28.00
C THR A 387 -26.22 -5.35 26.80
N PRO A 388 -26.53 -5.72 25.54
CA PRO A 388 -25.79 -5.24 24.38
C PRO A 388 -25.78 -3.70 24.21
N GLN A 389 -26.85 -3.02 24.61
CA GLN A 389 -27.01 -1.57 24.53
C GLN A 389 -26.52 -0.83 25.78
N SER A 390 -26.07 -1.56 26.81
CA SER A 390 -25.64 -0.94 28.06
C SER A 390 -24.30 -0.22 27.90
N LYS A 391 -24.21 0.97 28.51
CA LYS A 391 -22.94 1.60 28.89
C LYS A 391 -22.63 1.14 30.32
N LEU A 392 -21.40 0.71 30.56
CA LEU A 392 -21.01 0.12 31.84
C LEU A 392 -20.70 1.23 32.86
N THR A 393 -21.21 1.09 34.08
CA THR A 393 -20.95 2.00 35.21
C THR A 393 -20.80 1.21 36.51
N GLY A 394 -20.09 1.78 37.49
CA GLY A 394 -19.94 1.23 38.85
C GLY A 394 -19.48 -0.23 38.87
N LYS A 395 -20.20 -1.09 39.61
CA LYS A 395 -19.88 -2.52 39.78
C LYS A 395 -19.71 -3.30 38.46
N LYS A 396 -20.34 -2.86 37.38
CA LYS A 396 -20.18 -3.50 36.06
C LYS A 396 -18.79 -3.27 35.47
N LEU A 397 -18.16 -2.13 35.76
CA LEU A 397 -16.78 -1.81 35.34
C LEU A 397 -15.75 -2.63 36.14
N GLU A 398 -16.00 -2.89 37.42
CA GLU A 398 -15.15 -3.81 38.21
C GLU A 398 -15.22 -5.25 37.69
N LEU A 399 -16.42 -5.69 37.30
CA LEU A 399 -16.59 -7.00 36.68
C LEU A 399 -15.87 -7.08 35.33
N LEU A 400 -15.95 -6.04 34.50
CA LEU A 400 -15.18 -5.94 33.26
C LEU A 400 -13.68 -6.02 33.53
N ASN A 401 -13.16 -5.31 34.54
CA ASN A 401 -11.73 -5.31 34.84
C ASN A 401 -11.22 -6.72 35.15
N ARG A 402 -11.90 -7.43 36.06
CA ARG A 402 -11.56 -8.81 36.41
C ARG A 402 -11.59 -9.73 35.21
N MET A 403 -12.55 -9.52 34.31
CA MET A 403 -12.64 -10.27 33.06
C MET A 403 -11.44 -9.97 32.15
N LEU A 404 -11.11 -8.69 31.91
CA LEU A 404 -10.00 -8.30 31.04
C LEU A 404 -8.64 -8.79 31.57
N VAL A 405 -8.39 -8.74 32.89
CA VAL A 405 -7.18 -9.28 33.51
C VAL A 405 -7.03 -10.78 33.21
N ARG A 406 -8.11 -11.56 33.38
CA ARG A 406 -8.10 -13.00 33.04
C ARG A 406 -7.78 -13.24 31.57
N TYR A 407 -8.33 -12.42 30.66
CA TYR A 407 -8.04 -12.55 29.23
C TYR A 407 -6.62 -12.09 28.87
N TRP A 408 -6.07 -11.10 29.58
CA TRP A 408 -4.70 -10.62 29.44
C TRP A 408 -3.68 -11.69 29.83
N GLU A 409 -3.87 -12.33 30.98
CA GLU A 409 -3.03 -13.44 31.46
C GLU A 409 -3.05 -14.62 30.48
N ARG A 410 -4.21 -14.92 29.89
CA ARG A 410 -4.35 -15.95 28.84
C ARG A 410 -3.74 -15.55 27.50
N ALA A 411 -3.61 -14.26 27.23
CA ALA A 411 -3.01 -13.75 26.00
C ALA A 411 -1.48 -13.72 26.05
N ALA A 412 -0.88 -13.53 27.24
CA ALA A 412 0.56 -13.48 27.45
C ALA A 412 1.35 -14.66 26.85
N PRO A 413 0.91 -15.94 26.99
CA PRO A 413 1.62 -17.06 26.36
C PRO A 413 1.36 -17.19 24.85
N ILE A 414 0.40 -16.46 24.28
CA ILE A 414 0.04 -16.55 22.86
C ILE A 414 0.89 -15.59 22.02
N ALA A 415 1.08 -14.35 22.50
CA ALA A 415 1.74 -13.29 21.75
C ALA A 415 2.32 -12.21 22.68
N PRO A 416 3.36 -11.47 22.23
CA PRO A 416 4.02 -10.45 23.04
C PRO A 416 3.07 -9.28 23.37
N GLY A 417 3.46 -8.47 24.36
CA GLY A 417 2.73 -7.28 24.79
C GLY A 417 2.45 -6.25 23.68
N THR A 418 3.29 -6.25 22.66
CA THR A 418 3.21 -5.39 21.47
C THR A 418 2.33 -5.98 20.35
N SER A 419 1.74 -7.16 20.55
CA SER A 419 0.90 -7.82 19.55
C SER A 419 -0.47 -7.18 19.38
N ALA A 420 -1.11 -7.41 18.22
CA ALA A 420 -2.48 -6.97 17.98
C ALA A 420 -3.48 -7.61 18.95
N LEU A 421 -3.17 -8.81 19.48
CA LEU A 421 -4.01 -9.48 20.48
C LEU A 421 -4.07 -8.67 21.77
N GLN A 422 -2.90 -8.35 22.33
CA GLN A 422 -2.81 -7.61 23.59
C GLN A 422 -3.36 -6.20 23.45
N LEU A 423 -3.02 -5.53 22.35
CA LEU A 423 -3.53 -4.18 22.06
C LEU A 423 -5.05 -4.18 21.85
N ALA A 424 -5.64 -5.23 21.29
CA ALA A 424 -7.08 -5.33 21.16
C ALA A 424 -7.79 -5.47 22.51
N LEU A 425 -7.21 -6.21 23.46
CA LEU A 425 -7.74 -6.32 24.83
C LEU A 425 -7.73 -4.95 25.53
N LEU A 426 -6.60 -4.24 25.47
CA LEU A 426 -6.48 -2.89 26.03
C LEU A 426 -7.44 -1.92 25.35
N TRP A 427 -7.54 -1.97 24.02
CA TRP A 427 -8.38 -1.06 23.26
C TRP A 427 -9.87 -1.26 23.57
N VAL A 428 -10.34 -2.51 23.63
CA VAL A 428 -11.72 -2.82 24.03
C VAL A 428 -11.99 -2.35 25.46
N GLY A 429 -11.04 -2.53 26.38
CA GLY A 429 -11.09 -1.95 27.70
C GLY A 429 -11.31 -0.44 27.65
N THR A 430 -10.40 0.29 26.99
CA THR A 430 -10.49 1.77 26.87
C THR A 430 -11.81 2.23 26.25
N LEU A 431 -12.33 1.53 25.23
CA LEU A 431 -13.62 1.87 24.62
C LEU A 431 -14.79 1.73 25.60
N LEU A 432 -14.77 0.69 26.45
CA LEU A 432 -15.84 0.39 27.39
C LEU A 432 -15.76 1.17 28.70
N TYR A 433 -14.55 1.55 29.15
CA TYR A 433 -14.35 2.49 30.26
C TYR A 433 -14.69 3.92 29.85
N GLY A 434 -14.40 4.28 28.59
CA GLY A 434 -14.31 5.67 28.17
C GLY A 434 -12.96 6.27 28.54
N THR A 435 -12.73 7.51 28.12
CA THR A 435 -11.59 8.34 28.51
C THR A 435 -12.13 9.69 28.99
N ASP A 436 -11.29 10.51 29.62
CA ASP A 436 -11.70 11.85 30.09
C ASP A 436 -12.32 12.70 28.96
N GLU A 437 -11.87 12.47 27.72
CA GLU A 437 -12.38 13.16 26.52
C GLU A 437 -13.57 12.46 25.82
N LYS A 438 -13.85 11.19 26.11
CA LYS A 438 -14.82 10.38 25.33
C LYS A 438 -15.65 9.45 26.22
N ALA A 439 -16.97 9.60 26.12
CA ALA A 439 -17.91 8.73 26.81
C ALA A 439 -17.74 7.25 26.42
N PRO A 440 -18.00 6.31 27.34
CA PRO A 440 -17.94 4.89 27.07
C PRO A 440 -18.92 4.47 25.97
N VAL A 441 -18.48 3.54 25.12
CA VAL A 441 -19.31 2.97 24.04
C VAL A 441 -20.18 1.82 24.54
N GLN A 442 -21.20 1.47 23.78
CA GLN A 442 -22.05 0.30 24.07
C GLN A 442 -21.31 -1.02 23.81
N ILE A 443 -21.71 -2.08 24.52
CA ILE A 443 -21.14 -3.42 24.37
C ILE A 443 -21.23 -3.94 22.93
N ASN A 444 -22.37 -3.72 22.24
CA ASN A 444 -22.50 -4.12 20.84
C ASN A 444 -21.47 -3.44 19.92
N THR A 445 -21.06 -2.22 20.26
CA THR A 445 -20.22 -1.38 19.42
C THR A 445 -18.77 -1.81 19.61
N ALA A 446 -18.34 -2.02 20.85
CA ALA A 446 -17.01 -2.55 21.16
C ALA A 446 -16.82 -3.95 20.56
N THR A 447 -17.80 -4.85 20.73
CA THR A 447 -17.74 -6.20 20.14
C THR A 447 -17.78 -6.18 18.61
N GLN A 448 -18.53 -5.25 17.99
CA GLN A 448 -18.49 -5.06 16.54
C GLN A 448 -17.10 -4.60 16.08
N TYR A 449 -16.46 -3.66 16.78
CA TYR A 449 -15.12 -3.17 16.42
C TYR A 449 -14.09 -4.30 16.52
N LEU A 450 -14.11 -5.05 17.61
CA LEU A 450 -13.25 -6.21 17.81
C LEU A 450 -13.45 -7.25 16.70
N ARG A 451 -14.70 -7.56 16.36
CA ARG A 451 -15.04 -8.53 15.32
C ARG A 451 -14.63 -8.07 13.94
N GLU A 452 -14.95 -6.85 13.53
CA GLU A 452 -14.74 -6.38 12.15
C GLU A 452 -13.29 -5.99 11.86
N ILE A 453 -12.65 -5.28 12.79
CA ILE A 453 -11.32 -4.71 12.58
C ILE A 453 -10.26 -5.72 13.00
N ILE A 454 -10.33 -6.24 14.23
CA ILE A 454 -9.25 -7.07 14.76
C ILE A 454 -9.35 -8.52 14.26
N ILE A 455 -10.38 -9.23 14.71
CA ILE A 455 -10.55 -10.69 14.49
C ILE A 455 -10.56 -11.03 13.00
N ASN A 456 -11.25 -10.19 12.23
CA ASN A 456 -11.51 -10.44 10.82
C ASN A 456 -10.51 -9.77 9.88
N SER A 457 -9.67 -8.84 10.34
CA SER A 457 -8.81 -8.10 9.42
C SER A 457 -7.37 -8.02 9.92
N VAL A 458 -7.10 -7.32 11.01
CA VAL A 458 -5.74 -7.14 11.55
C VAL A 458 -5.05 -8.49 11.80
N LEU A 459 -5.73 -9.45 12.44
CA LEU A 459 -5.15 -10.78 12.72
C LEU A 459 -4.95 -11.65 11.46
N ASN A 460 -5.37 -11.20 10.28
CA ASN A 460 -5.00 -11.87 9.02
C ASN A 460 -3.65 -11.39 8.48
N TYR A 461 -3.10 -10.31 9.05
CA TYR A 461 -1.76 -9.86 8.74
C TYR A 461 -0.78 -10.58 9.66
N GLU A 462 0.16 -11.33 9.09
CA GLU A 462 1.15 -12.11 9.84
C GLU A 462 1.99 -11.22 10.77
N GLY A 463 2.36 -10.02 10.29
CA GLY A 463 3.07 -9.01 11.08
C GLY A 463 2.28 -8.45 12.26
N ALA A 464 0.99 -8.78 12.43
CA ALA A 464 0.22 -8.37 13.61
C ALA A 464 0.64 -9.09 14.91
N PHE A 465 1.57 -10.04 14.82
CA PHE A 465 2.20 -10.65 15.99
C PHE A 465 2.99 -9.64 16.80
N ASP A 466 3.62 -8.65 16.15
CA ASP A 466 4.36 -7.59 16.80
C ASP A 466 4.20 -6.26 16.05
N LEU A 467 3.62 -5.26 16.72
CA LEU A 467 3.38 -3.93 16.16
C LEU A 467 4.55 -2.96 16.38
N SER A 468 5.59 -3.35 17.11
CA SER A 468 6.76 -2.49 17.39
C SER A 468 7.41 -1.96 16.11
N ASP A 469 7.56 -2.84 15.11
CA ASP A 469 8.26 -2.53 13.87
C ASP A 469 7.35 -2.00 12.76
N TRP A 470 6.05 -1.81 13.01
CA TRP A 470 5.10 -1.46 11.94
C TRP A 470 5.40 -0.10 11.32
N SER A 471 5.38 -0.10 9.99
CA SER A 471 5.59 1.04 9.11
C SER A 471 4.30 1.39 8.34
N ASP A 472 4.35 2.44 7.51
CA ASP A 472 3.25 2.81 6.59
C ASP A 472 2.79 1.65 5.71
N GLU A 473 3.70 0.76 5.33
CA GLU A 473 3.39 -0.43 4.53
C GLU A 473 2.55 -1.45 5.31
N ASP A 474 2.90 -1.70 6.58
CA ASP A 474 2.16 -2.63 7.44
C ASP A 474 0.72 -2.14 7.60
N VAL A 475 0.56 -0.83 7.82
CA VAL A 475 -0.75 -0.19 7.90
C VAL A 475 -1.53 -0.31 6.60
N GLU A 476 -0.91 -0.06 5.45
CA GLU A 476 -1.56 -0.17 4.15
C GLU A 476 -1.97 -1.61 3.83
N ASN A 477 -1.13 -2.59 4.15
CA ASN A 477 -1.46 -4.01 4.00
C ASN A 477 -2.72 -4.37 4.81
N VAL A 478 -2.78 -3.94 6.07
CA VAL A 478 -3.95 -4.16 6.93
C VAL A 478 -5.17 -3.40 6.42
N ARG A 479 -5.01 -2.17 5.94
CA ARG A 479 -6.09 -1.39 5.32
C ARG A 479 -6.68 -2.15 4.13
N MET A 480 -5.83 -2.72 3.27
CA MET A 480 -6.26 -3.51 2.13
C MET A 480 -7.04 -4.76 2.57
N LEU A 481 -6.67 -5.40 3.68
CA LEU A 481 -7.43 -6.53 4.26
C LEU A 481 -8.79 -6.10 4.83
N VAL A 482 -8.88 -4.91 5.43
CA VAL A 482 -10.14 -4.34 5.95
C VAL A 482 -11.09 -3.96 4.81
N VAL A 483 -10.54 -3.34 3.76
CA VAL A 483 -11.30 -2.70 2.67
C VAL A 483 -11.68 -3.68 1.56
N ASN A 484 -10.80 -4.60 1.17
CA ASN A 484 -11.01 -5.47 0.00
C ASN A 484 -11.86 -6.71 0.27
N ARG A 485 -12.61 -6.74 1.37
CA ARG A 485 -13.66 -7.75 1.55
C ARG A 485 -14.74 -7.51 0.49
N ARG A 486 -14.81 -8.37 -0.53
CA ARG A 486 -15.65 -8.22 -1.73
C ARG A 486 -17.09 -7.79 -1.39
N ARG A 487 -17.61 -6.79 -2.13
CA ARG A 487 -19.00 -6.26 -2.12
C ARG A 487 -19.44 -5.46 -0.88
N LEU A 488 -18.57 -4.63 -0.30
CA LEU A 488 -19.01 -3.61 0.65
C LEU A 488 -19.51 -2.36 -0.07
N ALA A 489 -20.67 -1.84 0.36
CA ALA A 489 -21.12 -0.51 0.00
C ALA A 489 -20.10 0.54 0.47
N ASP A 490 -19.99 1.67 -0.24
CA ASP A 490 -18.95 2.67 0.02
C ASP A 490 -19.05 3.27 1.43
N LYS A 491 -20.26 3.46 1.95
CA LYS A 491 -20.49 3.87 3.34
C LYS A 491 -19.87 2.88 4.34
N THR A 492 -20.16 1.58 4.19
CA THR A 492 -19.61 0.54 5.07
C THR A 492 -18.09 0.44 4.95
N ARG A 493 -17.54 0.67 3.76
CA ARG A 493 -16.09 0.71 3.53
C ARG A 493 -15.44 1.86 4.29
N LYS A 494 -16.01 3.07 4.19
CA LYS A 494 -15.57 4.26 4.91
C LYS A 494 -15.65 4.06 6.43
N ASP A 495 -16.79 3.58 6.93
CA ASP A 495 -16.98 3.31 8.37
C ASP A 495 -15.93 2.34 8.93
N ARG A 496 -15.54 1.32 8.15
CA ARG A 496 -14.49 0.37 8.55
C ARG A 496 -13.10 0.98 8.52
N GLN A 497 -12.78 1.80 7.52
CA GLN A 497 -11.52 2.53 7.47
C GLN A 497 -11.38 3.47 8.67
N ASP A 498 -12.44 4.20 9.02
CA ASP A 498 -12.44 5.11 10.17
C ASP A 498 -12.23 4.35 11.49
N ARG A 499 -12.84 3.17 11.65
CA ARG A 499 -12.63 2.29 12.81
C ARG A 499 -11.22 1.73 12.88
N LEU A 500 -10.63 1.33 11.74
CA LEU A 500 -9.23 0.93 11.68
C LEU A 500 -8.32 2.09 12.11
N GLY A 501 -8.54 3.29 11.59
CA GLY A 501 -7.80 4.49 11.97
C GLY A 501 -7.79 4.71 13.48
N ARG A 502 -8.96 4.59 14.14
CA ARG A 502 -9.07 4.71 15.60
C ARG A 502 -8.24 3.67 16.36
N PHE A 503 -8.20 2.42 15.89
CA PHE A 503 -7.37 1.37 16.49
C PHE A 503 -5.88 1.69 16.36
N LEU A 504 -5.45 2.12 15.17
CA LEU A 504 -4.05 2.43 14.91
C LEU A 504 -3.59 3.67 15.70
N THR A 505 -4.42 4.71 15.80
CA THR A 505 -4.14 5.88 16.66
C THR A 505 -4.03 5.48 18.13
N PHE A 506 -4.83 4.50 18.58
CA PHE A 506 -4.69 3.93 19.93
C PHE A 506 -3.35 3.20 20.10
N CYS A 507 -2.89 2.44 19.10
CA CYS A 507 -1.57 1.80 19.16
C CYS A 507 -0.44 2.84 19.25
N GLN A 508 -0.56 3.94 18.49
CA GLN A 508 0.39 5.06 18.59
C GLN A 508 0.43 5.73 19.95
N SER A 509 -0.71 5.89 20.62
CA SER A 509 -0.72 6.46 21.97
C SER A 509 -0.08 5.53 23.02
N LYS A 510 0.27 4.29 22.64
CA LYS A 510 1.04 3.34 23.45
C LYS A 510 2.51 3.25 23.05
N GLY A 511 3.02 4.18 22.24
CA GLY A 511 4.43 4.19 21.81
C GLY A 511 4.77 3.15 20.75
N LEU A 512 3.78 2.65 20.01
CA LEU A 512 3.98 1.74 18.87
C LEU A 512 3.72 2.47 17.56
N LEU A 513 4.10 1.87 16.42
CA LEU A 513 3.89 2.47 15.11
C LEU A 513 4.62 3.83 14.94
N GLU A 514 5.78 4.02 15.58
CA GLU A 514 6.54 5.28 15.52
C GLU A 514 6.97 5.64 14.09
N GLU A 515 7.27 4.62 13.27
CA GLU A 515 7.62 4.79 11.87
C GLU A 515 6.41 4.96 10.93
N ALA A 516 5.18 4.76 11.43
CA ALA A 516 3.95 4.88 10.66
C ALA A 516 3.28 6.26 10.83
N THR A 517 2.72 6.77 9.75
CA THR A 517 2.20 8.14 9.66
C THR A 517 0.67 8.11 9.65
N LEU A 518 0.06 8.23 10.84
CA LEU A 518 -1.39 8.25 11.00
C LEU A 518 -1.89 9.68 11.23
N TYR A 519 -2.94 10.10 10.50
CA TYR A 519 -3.59 11.39 10.73
C TYR A 519 -4.52 11.33 11.97
N LYS A 520 -4.53 12.40 12.77
CA LYS A 520 -5.32 12.48 14.02
C LYS A 520 -6.77 12.96 13.83
N ASP A 521 -7.15 13.46 12.65
CA ASP A 521 -8.43 14.16 12.48
C ASP A 521 -9.54 13.41 11.73
N LYS A 522 -10.79 13.75 12.11
CA LYS A 522 -12.03 12.94 12.08
C LYS A 522 -12.56 12.44 10.71
N MET A 523 -11.86 12.59 9.59
CA MET A 523 -12.43 12.23 8.27
C MET A 523 -11.40 11.54 7.39
N ALA A 524 -11.63 10.23 7.13
CA ALA A 524 -10.98 9.40 6.12
C ALA A 524 -9.43 9.41 6.15
N TYR A 525 -8.88 8.29 6.62
CA TYR A 525 -7.47 7.95 6.61
C TYR A 525 -6.76 8.37 5.30
N ALA A 526 -5.93 9.41 5.37
CA ALA A 526 -4.92 9.75 4.37
C ALA A 526 -3.54 9.66 5.03
N LEU A 527 -2.64 8.86 4.47
CA LEU A 527 -1.21 8.85 4.81
C LEU A 527 -0.65 10.25 4.52
N THR A 528 -0.32 11.01 5.57
CA THR A 528 -0.08 12.47 5.49
C THR A 528 1.38 12.88 5.73
N LYS A 529 2.26 11.98 6.14
CA LYS A 529 3.71 12.18 6.00
C LYS A 529 4.22 11.19 4.97
N ARG A 530 3.94 11.45 3.69
CA ARG A 530 4.60 10.67 2.65
C ARG A 530 6.08 11.03 2.72
N ARG A 531 6.93 10.04 2.94
CA ARG A 531 8.39 10.15 2.74
C ARG A 531 8.63 10.25 1.24
N ASN A 532 8.34 11.41 0.67
CA ASN A 532 8.36 11.64 -0.78
C ASN A 532 9.64 12.33 -1.25
N ARG A 533 10.67 12.48 -0.40
CA ARG A 533 12.01 12.78 -0.90
C ARG A 533 12.75 11.50 -1.24
N VAL A 534 13.24 11.44 -2.47
CA VAL A 534 14.08 10.35 -2.96
C VAL A 534 15.50 10.85 -3.04
N LEU A 535 16.42 10.09 -2.43
CA LEU A 535 17.84 10.37 -2.54
C LEU A 535 18.31 10.05 -3.98
N GLY A 536 18.95 11.01 -4.63
CA GLY A 536 19.53 10.83 -5.97
C GLY A 536 20.69 9.84 -5.98
N LEU A 537 21.00 9.23 -7.13
CA LEU A 537 22.08 8.24 -7.23
C LEU A 537 23.45 8.92 -6.99
N ALA A 538 23.72 10.04 -7.64
CA ALA A 538 24.93 10.83 -7.48
C ALA A 538 25.07 11.40 -6.06
N GLN A 539 23.95 11.82 -5.46
CA GLN A 539 23.94 12.27 -4.07
C GLN A 539 24.27 11.13 -3.10
N PHE A 540 23.77 9.91 -3.37
CA PHE A 540 24.11 8.72 -2.60
C PHE A 540 25.58 8.31 -2.80
N ASP A 541 26.09 8.32 -4.03
CA ASP A 541 27.48 8.01 -4.33
C ASP A 541 28.45 8.98 -3.62
N GLN A 542 28.09 10.27 -3.55
CA GLN A 542 28.82 11.28 -2.78
C GLN A 542 28.77 10.99 -1.27
N LEU A 543 27.60 10.64 -0.73
CA LEU A 543 27.47 10.24 0.68
C LEU A 543 28.38 9.04 1.00
N GLN A 544 28.34 7.99 0.18
CA GLN A 544 29.19 6.81 0.35
C GLN A 544 30.66 7.16 0.24
N TYR A 545 31.03 8.03 -0.72
CA TYR A 545 32.40 8.50 -0.85
C TYR A 545 32.86 9.22 0.42
N THR A 546 32.07 10.16 0.94
CA THR A 546 32.39 10.91 2.17
C THR A 546 32.53 9.98 3.37
N ILE A 547 31.62 9.02 3.54
CA ILE A 547 31.69 8.07 4.66
C ILE A 547 32.89 7.14 4.52
N ALA A 548 33.16 6.60 3.33
CA ALA A 548 34.26 5.67 3.10
C ALA A 548 35.65 6.29 3.34
N HIS A 549 35.78 7.62 3.19
CA HIS A 549 37.01 8.37 3.45
C HIS A 549 37.04 9.00 4.85
N SER A 550 36.06 8.72 5.70
CA SER A 550 36.09 9.10 7.10
C SER A 550 37.17 8.30 7.86
N ALA A 551 37.82 8.94 8.83
CA ALA A 551 38.78 8.26 9.71
C ALA A 551 38.10 7.38 10.78
N GLU A 552 36.76 7.42 10.85
CA GLU A 552 35.97 6.77 11.89
C GLU A 552 35.96 5.23 11.73
N PRO A 553 36.22 4.46 12.80
CA PRO A 553 36.25 2.99 12.74
C PRO A 553 34.97 2.36 12.19
N GLU A 554 33.82 2.98 12.46
CA GLU A 554 32.49 2.52 12.08
C GLU A 554 32.12 2.90 10.63
N ALA A 555 32.97 3.58 9.88
CA ALA A 555 32.70 4.01 8.51
C ALA A 555 32.29 2.84 7.58
N LYS A 556 32.97 1.69 7.68
CA LYS A 556 32.66 0.49 6.87
C LYS A 556 31.30 -0.11 7.23
N LEU A 557 30.94 -0.10 8.52
CA LEU A 557 29.64 -0.53 9.03
C LEU A 557 28.52 0.35 8.47
N VAL A 558 28.66 1.68 8.61
CA VAL A 558 27.66 2.64 8.14
C VAL A 558 27.50 2.53 6.62
N ASN A 559 28.59 2.49 5.88
CA ASN A 559 28.54 2.36 4.43
C ASN A 559 27.84 1.06 3.97
N THR A 560 28.06 -0.04 4.69
CA THR A 560 27.38 -1.32 4.43
C THR A 560 25.87 -1.22 4.69
N LEU A 561 25.46 -0.60 5.80
CA LEU A 561 24.04 -0.38 6.12
C LEU A 561 23.35 0.48 5.06
N LEU A 562 24.00 1.56 4.64
CA LEU A 562 23.49 2.43 3.58
C LEU A 562 23.37 1.68 2.25
N THR A 563 24.38 0.87 1.90
CA THR A 563 24.36 0.01 0.70
C THR A 563 23.18 -0.95 0.70
N LEU A 564 22.97 -1.65 1.82
CA LEU A 564 21.86 -2.59 1.97
C LEU A 564 20.50 -1.88 1.89
N GLY A 565 20.38 -0.65 2.38
CA GLY A 565 19.17 0.16 2.28
C GLY A 565 18.89 0.63 0.85
N PHE A 566 19.90 1.22 0.19
CA PHE A 566 19.72 1.93 -1.08
C PHE A 566 19.85 1.05 -2.33
N TYR A 567 20.81 0.12 -2.36
CA TYR A 567 20.95 -0.82 -3.48
C TYR A 567 20.32 -2.18 -3.19
N GLY A 568 20.21 -2.57 -1.91
CA GLY A 568 19.56 -3.82 -1.52
C GLY A 568 18.05 -3.69 -1.27
N GLY A 569 17.54 -2.49 -0.97
CA GLY A 569 16.14 -2.27 -0.62
C GLY A 569 15.71 -2.92 0.70
N LEU A 570 16.65 -3.23 1.59
CA LEU A 570 16.35 -3.88 2.87
C LEU A 570 15.68 -2.90 3.85
N ARG A 571 14.83 -3.42 4.74
CA ARG A 571 14.38 -2.70 5.94
C ARG A 571 15.46 -2.73 7.01
N SER A 572 15.47 -1.76 7.92
CA SER A 572 16.37 -1.74 9.09
C SER A 572 16.34 -3.07 9.86
N GLY A 573 15.16 -3.57 10.19
CA GLY A 573 15.01 -4.87 10.86
C GLY A 573 15.51 -6.06 10.04
N GLU A 574 15.43 -6.00 8.69
CA GLU A 574 16.02 -7.04 7.83
C GLU A 574 17.55 -6.99 7.87
N MET A 575 18.16 -5.80 7.90
CA MET A 575 19.62 -5.64 7.97
C MET A 575 20.18 -6.18 9.30
N LEU A 576 19.53 -5.85 10.42
CA LEU A 576 19.97 -6.28 11.75
C LEU A 576 19.80 -7.78 12.00
N ALA A 577 18.89 -8.42 11.27
CA ALA A 577 18.64 -9.85 11.38
C ALA A 577 19.61 -10.72 10.54
N LEU A 578 20.47 -10.11 9.71
CA LEU A 578 21.40 -10.84 8.86
C LEU A 578 22.51 -11.50 9.71
N SER A 579 22.72 -12.79 9.47
CA SER A 579 23.91 -13.51 9.90
C SER A 579 24.94 -13.60 8.76
N LEU A 580 26.16 -14.05 9.07
CA LEU A 580 27.15 -14.30 8.01
C LEU A 580 26.74 -15.41 7.04
N ASP A 581 25.90 -16.36 7.47
CA ASP A 581 25.38 -17.45 6.62
C ASP A 581 24.32 -16.98 5.60
N ASP A 582 23.85 -15.75 5.77
CA ASP A 582 22.91 -15.11 4.85
C ASP A 582 23.62 -14.40 3.69
N ILE A 583 24.95 -14.30 3.71
CA ILE A 583 25.74 -13.69 2.64
C ILE A 583 26.43 -14.79 1.85
N GLU A 584 26.01 -14.97 0.60
CA GLU A 584 26.58 -15.95 -0.34
C GLU A 584 27.41 -15.21 -1.39
N VAL A 585 28.68 -15.59 -1.52
CA VAL A 585 29.61 -15.04 -2.52
C VAL A 585 30.09 -16.18 -3.41
N CYS A 586 29.80 -16.09 -4.71
CA CYS A 586 30.17 -17.08 -5.73
C CYS A 586 30.92 -16.39 -6.87
N GLY A 587 32.25 -16.34 -6.79
CA GLY A 587 33.05 -15.56 -7.73
C GLY A 587 32.68 -14.07 -7.65
N PRO A 588 32.29 -13.42 -8.76
CA PRO A 588 31.84 -12.02 -8.75
C PRO A 588 30.40 -11.84 -8.22
N GLU A 589 29.66 -12.94 -8.02
CA GLU A 589 28.25 -12.87 -7.63
C GLU A 589 28.11 -12.72 -6.12
N ILE A 590 27.42 -11.67 -5.69
CA ILE A 590 27.10 -11.40 -4.30
C ILE A 590 25.59 -11.50 -4.10
N TYR A 591 25.17 -12.34 -3.17
CA TYR A 591 23.78 -12.55 -2.82
C TYR A 591 23.54 -12.36 -1.32
N VAL A 592 22.50 -11.60 -1.00
CA VAL A 592 22.01 -11.42 0.36
C VAL A 592 20.69 -12.18 0.50
N TRP A 593 20.68 -13.21 1.35
CA TRP A 593 19.52 -14.04 1.62
C TRP A 593 18.70 -13.45 2.76
N ILE A 594 17.54 -12.92 2.42
CA ILE A 594 16.54 -12.60 3.42
C ILE A 594 15.76 -13.88 3.69
N ARG A 595 16.28 -14.72 4.60
CA ARG A 595 15.62 -15.99 4.95
C ARG A 595 14.43 -15.79 5.88
N ARG A 596 14.41 -14.66 6.58
CA ARG A 596 13.47 -14.30 7.64
C ARG A 596 12.89 -12.92 7.41
N GLY A 597 11.67 -12.72 7.88
CA GLY A 597 11.02 -11.41 7.88
C GLY A 597 9.58 -11.52 8.38
N LYS A 598 8.92 -10.38 8.56
CA LYS A 598 7.58 -10.27 9.15
C LYS A 598 6.48 -11.06 8.42
N THR A 599 6.69 -11.34 7.13
CA THR A 599 5.74 -12.09 6.31
C THR A 599 6.49 -13.08 5.44
N ALA A 600 5.81 -14.14 5.00
CA ALA A 600 6.37 -15.06 3.99
C ALA A 600 6.86 -14.35 2.72
N ALA A 601 6.26 -13.21 2.34
CA ALA A 601 6.66 -12.43 1.17
C ALA A 601 7.99 -11.67 1.35
N ALA A 602 8.46 -11.51 2.59
CA ALA A 602 9.75 -10.89 2.87
C ALA A 602 10.93 -11.80 2.48
N ARG A 603 10.70 -13.13 2.45
CA ARG A 603 11.72 -14.13 2.12
C ARG A 603 12.16 -13.99 0.67
N ARG A 604 13.42 -13.62 0.42
CA ARG A 604 13.93 -13.32 -0.92
C ARG A 604 15.45 -13.41 -1.01
N LYS A 605 15.95 -13.57 -2.24
CA LYS A 605 17.37 -13.47 -2.59
C LYS A 605 17.61 -12.10 -3.25
N VAL A 606 18.52 -11.30 -2.70
CA VAL A 606 18.91 -9.99 -3.25
C VAL A 606 20.25 -10.14 -3.97
N PRO A 607 20.30 -10.07 -5.31
CA PRO A 607 21.55 -10.17 -6.08
C PRO A 607 22.26 -8.80 -6.12
N LEU A 608 23.01 -8.48 -5.07
CA LEU A 608 23.61 -7.15 -4.90
C LEU A 608 24.55 -6.78 -6.07
N HIS A 609 25.28 -7.74 -6.62
CA HIS A 609 26.18 -7.57 -7.76
C HIS A 609 25.48 -7.12 -9.07
N LEU A 610 24.18 -7.37 -9.22
CA LEU A 610 23.38 -6.89 -10.36
C LEU A 610 22.74 -5.52 -10.08
N LEU A 611 22.61 -5.15 -8.80
CA LEU A 611 21.89 -3.97 -8.36
C LEU A 611 22.81 -2.78 -8.15
N ALA A 612 24.02 -3.01 -7.61
CA ALA A 612 24.98 -1.99 -7.21
C ALA A 612 26.17 -1.86 -8.18
N PRO A 613 26.82 -0.68 -8.25
CA PRO A 613 28.08 -0.51 -8.97
C PRO A 613 29.23 -1.37 -8.38
N PRO A 614 30.26 -1.75 -9.17
CA PRO A 614 31.39 -2.56 -8.71
C PRO A 614 32.08 -2.02 -7.45
N ARG A 615 32.38 -0.71 -7.42
CA ARG A 615 32.98 -0.04 -6.25
C ARG A 615 32.21 -0.26 -4.95
N VAL A 616 30.88 -0.28 -5.03
CA VAL A 616 30.01 -0.48 -3.87
C VAL A 616 30.07 -1.95 -3.41
N CYS A 617 30.12 -2.88 -4.36
CA CYS A 617 30.33 -4.30 -4.07
C CYS A 617 31.69 -4.55 -3.37
N GLU A 618 32.75 -3.89 -3.82
CA GLU A 618 34.08 -3.98 -3.19
C GLU A 618 34.06 -3.50 -1.73
N GLN A 619 33.40 -2.37 -1.45
CA GLN A 619 33.24 -1.85 -0.09
C GLN A 619 32.43 -2.80 0.80
N PHE A 620 31.39 -3.42 0.26
CA PHE A 620 30.60 -4.43 0.95
C PHE A 620 31.43 -5.67 1.30
N LEU A 621 32.23 -6.18 0.34
CA LEU A 621 33.12 -7.31 0.54
C LEU A 621 34.20 -7.00 1.59
N ALA A 622 34.77 -5.78 1.56
CA ALA A 622 35.75 -5.35 2.55
C ALA A 622 35.17 -5.32 3.98
N TYR A 623 33.88 -5.05 4.16
CA TYR A 623 33.21 -5.20 5.45
C TYR A 623 32.92 -6.67 5.79
N LEU A 624 32.48 -7.48 4.81
CA LEU A 624 32.28 -8.92 5.01
C LEU A 624 33.55 -9.60 5.55
N ASP A 625 34.73 -9.23 5.04
CA ASP A 625 36.01 -9.77 5.50
C ASP A 625 36.29 -9.47 6.98
N THR A 626 35.94 -8.27 7.47
CA THR A 626 36.12 -7.93 8.90
C THR A 626 35.25 -8.81 9.79
N ARG A 627 34.02 -9.10 9.34
CA ARG A 627 33.08 -9.95 10.07
C ARG A 627 33.49 -11.42 10.02
N GLN A 628 33.97 -11.90 8.88
CA GLN A 628 34.54 -13.25 8.77
C GLN A 628 35.78 -13.42 9.64
N ALA A 629 36.64 -12.40 9.77
CA ALA A 629 37.78 -12.43 10.67
C ALA A 629 37.33 -12.58 12.14
N ALA A 630 36.28 -11.88 12.56
CA ALA A 630 35.68 -12.07 13.89
C ALA A 630 35.14 -13.50 14.09
N ALA A 631 34.47 -14.07 13.08
CA ALA A 631 34.00 -15.46 13.14
C ALA A 631 35.15 -16.46 13.32
N ARG A 632 36.27 -16.28 12.59
CA ARG A 632 37.48 -17.10 12.71
C ARG A 632 38.12 -16.96 14.10
N MET A 633 38.27 -15.73 14.58
CA MET A 633 38.86 -15.42 15.90
C MET A 633 38.11 -16.12 17.03
N HIS A 634 36.78 -16.13 16.98
CA HIS A 634 35.92 -16.74 18.00
C HIS A 634 35.55 -18.21 17.71
N LYS A 635 36.07 -18.81 16.63
CA LYS A 635 35.69 -20.16 16.15
C LYS A 635 34.18 -20.37 16.07
N ALA A 636 33.44 -19.32 15.74
CA ALA A 636 31.98 -19.32 15.72
C ALA A 636 31.44 -19.83 14.38
N LYS A 637 30.31 -20.53 14.41
CA LYS A 637 29.58 -20.92 13.19
C LYS A 637 28.99 -19.66 12.54
N LEU A 638 29.09 -19.52 11.22
CA LEU A 638 28.65 -18.32 10.49
C LEU A 638 27.20 -17.91 10.81
N LYS A 639 26.29 -18.88 10.92
CA LYS A 639 24.88 -18.66 11.29
C LYS A 639 24.64 -18.04 12.68
N LYS A 640 25.67 -18.04 13.54
CA LYS A 640 25.64 -17.46 14.90
C LYS A 640 26.41 -16.14 14.99
N VAL A 641 26.93 -15.64 13.88
CA VAL A 641 27.67 -14.38 13.83
C VAL A 641 26.81 -13.33 13.14
N ALA A 642 26.51 -12.25 13.85
CA ALA A 642 25.80 -11.13 13.26
C ALA A 642 26.61 -10.52 12.12
N PHE A 643 25.97 -10.31 10.97
CA PHE A 643 26.60 -9.59 9.88
C PHE A 643 26.82 -8.13 10.26
N ILE A 644 25.78 -7.48 10.78
CA ILE A 644 25.85 -6.12 11.32
C ILE A 644 26.22 -6.18 12.81
N GLY A 645 27.48 -5.89 13.11
CA GLY A 645 27.99 -5.93 14.49
C GLY A 645 29.36 -5.27 14.66
N PRO A 646 29.83 -5.09 15.91
CA PRO A 646 31.10 -4.46 16.19
C PRO A 646 32.29 -5.28 15.69
N THR A 647 33.36 -4.59 15.30
CA THR A 647 34.63 -5.22 14.92
C THR A 647 35.14 -6.14 16.04
N GLY A 648 35.52 -7.36 15.68
CA GLY A 648 36.05 -8.34 16.64
C GLY A 648 35.01 -9.01 17.55
N SER A 649 33.73 -8.65 17.48
CA SER A 649 32.64 -9.34 18.20
C SER A 649 31.83 -10.25 17.28
N VAL A 650 31.24 -11.33 17.81
CA VAL A 650 30.26 -12.16 17.08
C VAL A 650 28.82 -11.65 17.20
N GLN A 651 28.56 -10.75 18.14
CA GLN A 651 27.24 -10.20 18.45
C GLN A 651 26.86 -9.06 17.51
N GLY A 652 25.56 -8.78 17.44
CA GLY A 652 25.02 -7.63 16.72
C GLY A 652 24.91 -6.39 17.61
N TYR A 653 24.52 -5.27 17.01
CA TYR A 653 24.13 -4.08 17.77
C TYR A 653 22.64 -4.12 18.14
N LYS A 654 22.27 -3.47 19.25
CA LYS A 654 20.87 -3.21 19.58
C LYS A 654 20.25 -2.26 18.56
N ARG A 655 18.99 -2.53 18.17
CA ARG A 655 18.29 -1.71 17.16
C ARG A 655 18.11 -0.28 17.64
N GLU A 656 17.72 -0.13 18.91
CA GLU A 656 17.34 1.11 19.59
C GLU A 656 18.49 2.11 19.66
N GLU A 657 19.73 1.64 19.44
CA GLU A 657 20.93 2.45 19.45
C GLU A 657 21.46 2.66 18.02
N LEU A 658 21.65 1.57 17.27
CA LEU A 658 22.27 1.62 15.94
C LEU A 658 21.45 2.42 14.93
N ILE A 659 20.14 2.15 14.83
CA ILE A 659 19.31 2.76 13.79
C ILE A 659 19.18 4.27 14.01
N PRO A 660 18.89 4.78 15.23
CA PRO A 660 18.86 6.22 15.47
C PRO A 660 20.19 6.92 15.17
N ALA A 661 21.34 6.33 15.51
CA ALA A 661 22.63 6.96 15.23
C ALA A 661 22.94 7.04 13.73
N VAL A 662 22.67 5.97 12.98
CA VAL A 662 22.84 5.97 11.51
C VAL A 662 21.87 6.95 10.85
N ILE A 663 20.63 7.06 11.34
CA ILE A 663 19.69 8.12 10.91
C ILE A 663 20.26 9.51 11.21
N GLY A 664 20.86 9.71 12.39
CA GLY A 664 21.53 10.96 12.76
C GLY A 664 22.61 11.36 11.76
N LEU A 665 23.46 10.42 11.36
CA LEU A 665 24.48 10.64 10.32
C LEU A 665 23.86 10.91 8.95
N LEU A 666 22.88 10.10 8.54
CA LEU A 666 22.18 10.30 7.26
C LEU A 666 21.56 11.70 7.18
N ARG A 667 20.91 12.15 8.27
CA ARG A 667 20.31 13.48 8.36
C ARG A 667 21.34 14.59 8.35
N TYR A 668 22.47 14.38 9.01
CA TYR A 668 23.58 15.32 9.03
C TYR A 668 24.16 15.55 7.63
N TYR A 669 24.40 14.48 6.87
CA TYR A 669 25.03 14.59 5.55
C TYR A 669 24.06 14.92 4.41
N VAL A 670 22.81 14.49 4.49
CA VAL A 670 21.86 14.54 3.36
C VAL A 670 20.70 15.50 3.61
N GLY A 671 20.22 15.59 4.85
CA GLY A 671 19.12 16.47 5.24
C GLY A 671 18.16 15.86 6.27
N PRO A 672 17.48 16.67 7.09
CA PRO A 672 16.66 16.23 8.22
C PRO A 672 15.46 15.34 7.85
N GLU A 673 15.02 15.37 6.60
CA GLU A 673 13.92 14.57 6.07
C GLU A 673 14.26 13.09 5.85
N PHE A 674 15.55 12.73 5.78
CA PHE A 674 15.98 11.41 5.39
C PHE A 674 16.06 10.47 6.60
N ASP A 675 15.70 9.22 6.38
CA ASP A 675 15.84 8.12 7.33
C ASP A 675 16.23 6.83 6.57
N MET A 676 16.44 5.73 7.31
CA MET A 676 16.78 4.44 6.69
C MET A 676 15.71 3.95 5.71
N HIS A 677 14.44 4.28 5.95
CA HIS A 677 13.34 3.88 5.07
C HIS A 677 13.36 4.68 3.75
N SER A 678 13.84 5.92 3.77
CA SER A 678 14.02 6.78 2.60
C SER A 678 14.98 6.15 1.58
N LEU A 679 16.01 5.43 2.04
CA LEU A 679 16.91 4.68 1.15
C LEU A 679 16.18 3.58 0.39
N ARG A 680 15.25 2.88 1.05
CA ARG A 680 14.40 1.86 0.42
C ARG A 680 13.40 2.46 -0.57
N HIS A 681 12.91 3.68 -0.33
CA HIS A 681 12.15 4.44 -1.34
C HIS A 681 13.02 4.76 -2.56
N GLY A 682 14.27 5.17 -2.34
CA GLY A 682 15.25 5.38 -3.39
C GLY A 682 15.49 4.11 -4.23
N PHE A 683 15.71 2.97 -3.57
CA PHE A 683 15.84 1.68 -4.25
C PHE A 683 14.65 1.38 -5.17
N GLY A 684 13.42 1.43 -4.64
CA GLY A 684 12.21 1.12 -5.40
C GLY A 684 11.98 2.08 -6.58
N THR A 685 12.20 3.38 -6.35
CA THR A 685 12.05 4.43 -7.37
C THR A 685 13.08 4.27 -8.49
N TRP A 686 14.37 4.20 -8.15
CA TRP A 686 15.44 4.11 -9.14
C TRP A 686 15.45 2.77 -9.87
N LEU A 687 15.11 1.66 -9.21
CA LEU A 687 14.98 0.36 -9.88
C LEU A 687 13.87 0.38 -10.94
N MET A 688 12.74 1.03 -10.64
CA MET A 688 11.66 1.18 -11.63
C MET A 688 12.08 2.08 -12.80
N LEU A 689 12.71 3.24 -12.51
CA LEU A 689 13.21 4.15 -13.54
C LEU A 689 14.23 3.46 -14.45
N ARG A 690 15.18 2.72 -13.89
CA ARG A 690 16.15 1.91 -14.63
C ARG A 690 15.48 0.88 -15.52
N ALA A 691 14.48 0.16 -14.99
CA ALA A 691 13.78 -0.87 -15.75
C ALA A 691 12.97 -0.27 -16.93
N TYR A 692 12.36 0.89 -16.71
CA TYR A 692 11.67 1.62 -17.78
C TYR A 692 12.63 2.24 -18.79
N ALA A 693 13.77 2.80 -18.36
CA ALA A 693 14.80 3.35 -19.22
C ALA A 693 15.42 2.26 -20.13
N LEU A 694 15.62 1.05 -19.59
CA LEU A 694 16.07 -0.11 -20.38
C LEU A 694 15.07 -0.48 -21.49
N LYS A 695 13.78 -0.38 -21.20
CA LYS A 695 12.70 -0.68 -22.16
C LYS A 695 12.45 0.47 -23.15
N HIS A 696 12.72 1.69 -22.71
CA HIS A 696 12.44 2.93 -23.42
C HIS A 696 13.68 3.83 -23.37
N PRO A 697 14.66 3.62 -24.28
CA PRO A 697 15.89 4.42 -24.31
C PRO A 697 15.63 5.94 -24.42
N GLU A 698 14.52 6.34 -25.02
CA GLU A 698 14.07 7.73 -25.09
C GLU A 698 13.76 8.35 -23.71
N LEU A 699 13.38 7.54 -22.72
CA LEU A 699 13.21 7.99 -21.33
C LEU A 699 14.57 8.22 -20.67
N LYS A 700 15.55 7.34 -20.91
CA LYS A 700 16.91 7.47 -20.37
C LYS A 700 17.52 8.84 -20.71
N ALA A 701 17.38 9.26 -21.97
CA ALA A 701 17.88 10.56 -22.44
C ALA A 701 17.27 11.77 -21.71
N GLN A 702 16.11 11.60 -21.07
CA GLN A 702 15.43 12.64 -20.32
C GLN A 702 15.81 12.65 -18.84
N LEU A 703 16.51 11.63 -18.31
CA LEU A 703 16.86 11.54 -16.89
C LEU A 703 18.06 12.44 -16.54
N LEU A 704 17.96 13.16 -15.42
CA LEU A 704 19.03 14.01 -14.89
C LEU A 704 20.31 13.19 -14.63
N GLU A 705 20.13 11.98 -14.11
CA GLU A 705 21.23 11.08 -13.69
C GLU A 705 21.57 10.02 -14.74
N GLN A 706 21.26 10.27 -16.02
CA GLN A 706 21.50 9.31 -17.11
C GLN A 706 22.95 8.86 -17.27
N GLN A 707 23.92 9.64 -16.76
CA GLN A 707 25.36 9.34 -16.80
C GLN A 707 25.82 8.47 -15.63
N HIS A 708 24.96 8.17 -14.66
CA HIS A 708 25.31 7.35 -13.51
C HIS A 708 25.68 5.92 -13.95
N ALA A 709 26.62 5.27 -13.23
CA ALA A 709 27.16 3.95 -13.60
C ALA A 709 26.07 2.87 -13.79
N VAL A 710 24.95 2.96 -13.07
CA VAL A 710 23.82 2.03 -13.19
C VAL A 710 23.03 2.12 -14.50
N PHE A 711 23.22 3.21 -15.26
CA PHE A 711 22.71 3.44 -16.61
C PHE A 711 23.79 3.27 -17.69
N SER A 712 25.02 2.89 -17.32
CA SER A 712 26.04 2.51 -18.29
C SER A 712 25.64 1.22 -19.03
N PRO A 713 26.28 0.88 -20.17
CA PRO A 713 26.03 -0.39 -20.86
C PRO A 713 26.21 -1.61 -19.96
N GLU A 714 27.18 -1.59 -19.04
CA GLU A 714 27.38 -2.65 -18.05
C GLU A 714 26.22 -2.70 -17.04
N GLY A 715 25.78 -1.55 -16.54
CA GLY A 715 24.65 -1.45 -15.61
C GLY A 715 23.32 -1.91 -16.21
N GLU A 716 23.11 -1.64 -17.51
CA GLU A 716 21.97 -2.13 -18.28
C GLU A 716 22.03 -3.64 -18.54
N ALA A 717 23.21 -4.19 -18.84
CA ALA A 717 23.41 -5.63 -18.97
C ALA A 717 23.10 -6.36 -17.65
N LYS A 718 23.60 -5.85 -16.52
CA LYS A 718 23.30 -6.36 -15.17
C LYS A 718 21.80 -6.32 -14.86
N LEU A 719 21.12 -5.22 -15.21
CA LEU A 719 19.68 -5.10 -15.00
C LEU A 719 18.88 -6.05 -15.91
N THR A 720 19.35 -6.25 -17.14
CA THR A 720 18.77 -7.21 -18.08
C THR A 720 18.85 -8.63 -17.51
N GLN A 721 20.03 -9.02 -17.02
CA GLN A 721 20.25 -10.30 -16.34
C GLN A 721 19.32 -10.47 -15.13
N LEU A 722 19.14 -9.43 -14.31
CA LEU A 722 18.24 -9.45 -13.15
C LEU A 722 16.80 -9.83 -13.52
N PHE A 723 16.29 -9.33 -14.65
CA PHE A 723 14.91 -9.59 -15.08
C PHE A 723 14.75 -10.83 -15.96
N GLN A 724 15.84 -11.41 -16.47
CA GLN A 724 15.87 -12.63 -17.27
C GLN A 724 16.05 -13.91 -16.43
N TRP A 725 15.93 -13.82 -15.11
CA TRP A 725 16.32 -14.89 -14.18
C TRP A 725 15.54 -16.22 -14.28
N THR A 726 14.63 -16.38 -15.23
CA THR A 726 13.95 -17.66 -15.50
C THR A 726 13.80 -17.88 -17.01
N GLU A 727 14.60 -18.82 -17.53
CA GLU A 727 14.62 -19.39 -18.90
C GLU A 727 15.37 -18.59 -19.98
N ASP A 728 16.04 -19.32 -20.87
CA ASP A 728 16.79 -18.90 -22.09
C ASP A 728 15.91 -18.19 -23.14
N LYS A 729 14.96 -17.37 -22.70
CA LYS A 729 14.05 -16.63 -23.55
C LYS A 729 14.32 -15.14 -23.36
N PRO A 730 14.41 -14.35 -24.45
CA PRO A 730 14.42 -12.90 -24.34
C PRO A 730 13.23 -12.44 -23.50
N LEU A 731 13.37 -11.31 -22.80
CA LEU A 731 12.28 -10.69 -22.01
C LEU A 731 10.97 -10.81 -22.78
N LEU A 732 10.08 -11.73 -22.37
CA LEU A 732 8.80 -11.89 -23.03
C LEU A 732 8.12 -10.51 -23.01
N PRO A 733 7.47 -10.04 -24.09
CA PRO A 733 6.85 -8.71 -24.17
C PRO A 733 5.66 -8.48 -23.21
N GLY A 734 5.57 -9.21 -22.11
CA GLY A 734 4.56 -9.09 -21.07
C GLY A 734 4.93 -8.02 -20.05
N ARG A 735 4.28 -6.86 -20.14
CA ARG A 735 4.41 -5.68 -19.24
C ARG A 735 4.25 -5.97 -17.73
N ILE A 736 3.75 -7.15 -17.34
CA ILE A 736 3.41 -7.53 -15.96
C ILE A 736 4.59 -8.17 -15.21
N THR A 737 5.59 -8.74 -15.90
CA THR A 737 6.70 -9.47 -15.26
C THR A 737 7.65 -8.57 -14.49
N MET A 738 7.92 -7.36 -15.00
CA MET A 738 8.80 -6.37 -14.36
C MET A 738 8.28 -5.95 -12.98
N PHE A 739 7.00 -5.55 -12.86
CA PHE A 739 6.42 -5.21 -11.56
C PHE A 739 6.42 -6.37 -10.58
N ILE A 740 6.23 -7.59 -11.06
CA ILE A 740 6.29 -8.79 -10.21
C ILE A 740 7.71 -8.97 -9.68
N ASN A 741 8.74 -8.81 -10.52
CA ASN A 741 10.13 -8.96 -10.13
C ASN A 741 10.56 -7.87 -9.13
N ILE A 742 10.22 -6.60 -9.40
CA ILE A 742 10.49 -5.50 -8.47
C ILE A 742 9.76 -5.72 -7.14
N ARG A 743 8.48 -6.09 -7.18
CA ARG A 743 7.69 -6.42 -5.98
C ARG A 743 8.35 -7.54 -5.16
N LYS A 744 8.87 -8.60 -5.80
CA LYS A 744 9.57 -9.69 -5.14
C LYS A 744 10.88 -9.21 -4.50
N LEU A 745 11.67 -8.39 -5.19
CA LEU A 745 12.90 -7.80 -4.66
C LEU A 745 12.65 -6.85 -3.49
N MET A 746 11.53 -6.12 -3.50
CA MET A 746 11.09 -5.30 -2.38
C MET A 746 10.53 -6.12 -1.20
N GLY A 747 10.16 -7.39 -1.43
CA GLY A 747 9.47 -8.20 -0.44
C GLY A 747 8.05 -7.70 -0.10
N HIS A 748 7.33 -7.16 -1.10
CA HIS A 748 5.96 -6.67 -0.93
C HIS A 748 4.91 -7.76 -1.19
N SER A 749 3.82 -7.74 -0.42
CA SER A 749 2.67 -8.64 -0.59
C SER A 749 1.79 -8.28 -1.81
N HIS A 750 1.78 -7.00 -2.21
CA HIS A 750 0.95 -6.48 -3.31
C HIS A 750 1.67 -5.41 -4.13
N ILE A 751 1.32 -5.29 -5.42
CA ILE A 751 1.88 -4.26 -6.32
C ILE A 751 1.39 -2.86 -5.92
N SER A 752 0.18 -2.71 -5.36
CA SER A 752 -0.32 -1.41 -4.92
C SER A 752 0.57 -0.77 -3.86
N VAL A 753 1.15 -1.56 -2.95
CA VAL A 753 2.10 -1.08 -1.93
C VAL A 753 3.33 -0.47 -2.61
N LEU A 754 3.89 -1.17 -3.61
CA LEU A 754 5.02 -0.67 -4.40
C LEU A 754 4.68 0.67 -5.07
N LEU A 755 3.55 0.76 -5.76
CA LEU A 755 3.17 1.93 -6.54
C LEU A 755 2.75 3.13 -5.68
N GLN A 756 2.07 2.91 -4.56
CA GLN A 756 1.52 3.99 -3.72
C GLN A 756 2.57 4.58 -2.80
N ASN A 757 3.45 3.75 -2.26
CA ASN A 757 4.35 4.16 -1.20
C ASN A 757 5.78 4.35 -1.69
N TYR A 758 6.23 3.57 -2.68
CA TYR A 758 7.66 3.52 -3.02
C TYR A 758 8.04 4.07 -4.39
N LEU A 759 7.08 4.24 -5.29
CA LEU A 759 7.33 4.79 -6.62
C LEU A 759 7.02 6.29 -6.65
N HIS A 760 8.00 7.10 -6.24
CA HIS A 760 7.89 8.57 -6.28
C HIS A 760 8.21 9.16 -7.66
N ALA A 761 8.58 8.30 -8.62
CA ALA A 761 8.71 8.64 -10.04
C ALA A 761 7.47 8.25 -10.86
N PHE A 762 6.31 8.04 -10.20
CA PHE A 762 5.10 7.66 -10.90
C PHE A 762 4.68 8.74 -11.91
N GLY A 763 4.72 10.02 -11.54
CA GLY A 763 4.47 11.15 -12.42
C GLY A 763 5.38 11.17 -13.65
N VAL A 764 6.67 10.88 -13.47
CA VAL A 764 7.67 10.82 -14.56
C VAL A 764 7.29 9.76 -15.59
N LEU A 765 7.03 8.54 -15.10
CA LEU A 765 6.66 7.42 -15.95
C LEU A 765 5.29 7.62 -16.59
N HIS A 766 4.34 8.17 -15.84
CA HIS A 766 3.01 8.49 -16.35
C HIS A 766 3.07 9.55 -17.46
N GLN A 767 3.80 10.66 -17.26
CA GLN A 767 4.07 11.67 -18.28
C GLN A 767 4.69 11.06 -19.54
N PHE A 768 5.70 10.20 -19.36
CA PHE A 768 6.37 9.55 -20.47
C PHE A 768 5.37 8.73 -21.31
N LEU A 769 4.52 7.95 -20.65
CA LEU A 769 3.45 7.20 -21.31
C LEU A 769 2.42 8.13 -21.97
N MET A 770 2.06 9.25 -21.33
CA MET A 770 1.10 10.23 -21.88
C MET A 770 1.60 10.93 -23.14
N ARG A 771 2.91 11.21 -23.25
CA ARG A 771 3.49 11.81 -24.47
C ARG A 771 3.45 10.88 -25.68
N ARG A 772 3.30 9.58 -25.45
CA ARG A 772 3.22 8.56 -26.50
C ARG A 772 1.78 8.27 -26.96
N MET A 773 0.80 8.70 -26.18
CA MET A 773 -0.63 8.65 -26.51
C MET A 773 -1.03 9.86 -27.34
#